data_AF-A0AAI9SYP6-F1
#
_entry.id   AF-A0AAI9SYP6-F1
#
_cell.length_a   1.000
_cell.length_b   1.000
_cell.length_c   1.000
_cell.angle_alpha   90.00
_cell.angle_beta   90.00
_cell.angle_gamma   90.00
#
_symmetry.space_group_name_H-M   'P 1'
#
loop_
_entity.id
_entity.type
_entity.pdbx_description
1 polymer ?
#
loop_
_entity_poly.entity_id
_entity_poly.type
_entity_poly.pdbx_seq_one_letter_code
_entity_poly.pdbx_strand_id
1 'polypeptide(L)'
;MLFRVINNHLYVVIYILCLNTSGIYSSSFNSSFTPEHLRFLRNETKGLFQHAWSSYMTYGFPYDEVRPLTCEPYGPDYTNPMNTVRNDAMANISSTLLDNLDTLIIMEQWDELEFGLNYLKSNKEEFFIQNSVVQVFETTIRFLGGLLSAHLLLSDVTNKNISLPKSLTRFRKLSDNYDGFLLEMAYDLGLRLIPSYKTATSIPVPRVNLASGLASVPPALQKDACTSGVTSPVLEFTLLSKLTGDYQFEYYSQQSLWKLWSSRSPLNLLPMTIDPISNQWKDSVTGIGASIDSFYEYAAKGAILFDDDDMWSVFKTSYQALLTHSAQVGEGSMIFPNIGAQDGMIFSDWIDSLSAFWSGLQVLTGQLTDAIKTHIVYLKIWDYFDSIPERWIYSHHNNKSKKKVFKAEDSIELEWYPLRPEFIESTYYLFRATRDPMYLHIGERVFNLFKDRFKAPCGFSGVQDVRTGERQNRMETFVMGETLKYLYLLFDVFNEAFLHKPELMHGKNWVFSTEAHPLWFHKGLVSSTVNPFHKLSVNGGLKTNEFSSAIARNLTEIRPKLTDIPNNHSTTKYHIEKRNPFGRRFEMCEFSPFTKPANSFLHSSFYNWKYLFNADFAFSNSLKKPEYANKTNLDGSYIELEKSFFQKFTLFDTPLMCPRIHTTKFFEIFWGDIKECRNIEVSELTGVNLNEKDSPASSGDLWVPVLQGLRIVFEELSVGKVDSTNTVIKPEYLQSLIGEDDASNKKQQSSALPALRIKRVNGVEVKVGSVVWTMPFELGAGDKNAVGLTNKGRVAIEGKVIENLQIWHTDI
;
A
#
# COMPACT_ATOMS: atom_id res chain seq x y z
N MET A 1 60.64 40.70 -38.75
CA MET A 1 60.86 39.26 -38.50
C MET A 1 60.52 38.80 -37.07
N LEU A 2 60.22 39.69 -36.10
CA LEU A 2 59.78 39.30 -34.75
C LEU A 2 58.27 39.03 -34.58
N PHE A 3 57.39 39.55 -35.46
CA PHE A 3 55.93 39.37 -35.32
C PHE A 3 55.39 38.01 -35.81
N ARG A 4 56.18 37.24 -36.56
CA ARG A 4 55.76 35.93 -37.10
C ARG A 4 56.07 34.76 -36.17
N VAL A 5 56.99 34.94 -35.23
CA VAL A 5 57.38 33.88 -34.27
C VAL A 5 56.40 33.83 -33.09
N ILE A 6 55.85 34.98 -32.67
CA ILE A 6 54.92 35.04 -31.53
C ILE A 6 53.56 34.41 -31.88
N ASN A 7 53.09 34.52 -33.13
CA ASN A 7 51.79 33.94 -33.51
C ASN A 7 51.81 32.40 -33.58
N ASN A 8 52.90 31.79 -34.06
CA ASN A 8 52.97 30.32 -34.10
C ASN A 8 53.10 29.70 -32.71
N HIS A 9 53.72 30.38 -31.74
CA HIS A 9 53.73 29.90 -30.36
C HIS A 9 52.38 30.11 -29.66
N LEU A 10 51.60 31.14 -30.01
CA LEU A 10 50.26 31.32 -29.45
C LEU A 10 49.28 30.24 -29.95
N TYR A 11 49.35 29.86 -31.23
CA TYR A 11 48.52 28.76 -31.74
C TYR A 11 48.94 27.40 -31.17
N VAL A 12 50.23 27.15 -30.96
CA VAL A 12 50.69 25.91 -30.32
C VAL A 12 50.34 25.88 -28.83
N VAL A 13 50.38 27.01 -28.12
CA VAL A 13 49.94 27.09 -26.72
C VAL A 13 48.41 26.96 -26.60
N ILE A 14 47.62 27.52 -27.53
CA ILE A 14 46.17 27.32 -27.58
C ILE A 14 45.83 25.87 -27.97
N TYR A 15 46.56 25.25 -28.89
CA TYR A 15 46.36 23.84 -29.26
C TYR A 15 46.80 22.89 -28.14
N ILE A 16 47.86 23.21 -27.39
CA ILE A 16 48.30 22.44 -26.20
C ILE A 16 47.40 22.71 -24.98
N LEU A 17 46.78 23.89 -24.84
CA LEU A 17 45.73 24.15 -23.84
C LEU A 17 44.39 23.49 -24.21
N CYS A 18 44.07 23.37 -25.50
CA CYS A 18 42.93 22.59 -25.99
C CYS A 18 43.19 21.06 -25.97
N LEU A 19 44.45 20.61 -26.03
CA LEU A 19 44.84 19.20 -25.87
C LEU A 19 45.18 18.80 -24.42
N ASN A 20 45.29 19.75 -23.49
CA ASN A 20 45.38 19.48 -22.04
C ASN A 20 44.09 19.81 -21.29
N THR A 21 43.00 20.14 -22.00
CA THR A 21 41.63 20.10 -21.44
C THR A 21 40.94 18.74 -21.65
N SER A 22 41.63 17.76 -22.24
CA SER A 22 41.46 16.34 -21.89
C SER A 22 42.21 16.00 -20.59
N GLY A 23 42.20 16.94 -19.63
CA GLY A 23 42.20 16.54 -18.24
C GLY A 23 40.97 15.67 -18.07
N ILE A 24 41.22 14.44 -17.65
CA ILE A 24 40.22 13.54 -17.08
C ILE A 24 39.29 14.42 -16.25
N TYR A 25 38.10 14.71 -16.78
CA TYR A 25 36.98 15.11 -15.94
C TYR A 25 36.83 13.89 -15.05
N SER A 26 37.43 13.96 -13.86
CA SER A 26 37.14 13.03 -12.79
C SER A 26 35.63 13.11 -12.64
N SER A 27 34.98 12.07 -13.14
CA SER A 27 33.62 11.63 -12.86
C SER A 27 32.67 12.71 -12.32
N SER A 28 31.57 12.90 -13.04
CA SER A 28 30.31 13.45 -12.54
C SER A 28 29.72 12.61 -11.38
N PHE A 29 30.47 12.39 -10.29
CA PHE A 29 30.00 11.69 -9.09
C PHE A 29 29.15 12.57 -8.16
N ASN A 30 28.93 13.82 -8.54
CA ASN A 30 28.03 14.72 -7.84
C ASN A 30 26.73 14.89 -8.63
N SER A 31 25.98 13.80 -8.91
CA SER A 31 24.48 13.66 -9.06
C SER A 31 24.13 12.26 -9.51
N SER A 32 23.21 11.54 -8.85
CA SER A 32 22.75 10.24 -9.37
C SER A 32 21.91 10.39 -10.64
N PHE A 33 21.21 11.52 -10.81
CA PHE A 33 20.35 11.75 -11.97
C PHE A 33 20.45 13.20 -12.45
N THR A 34 20.76 13.40 -13.74
CA THR A 34 20.64 14.71 -14.40
C THR A 34 19.25 14.84 -15.02
N PRO A 35 18.77 16.08 -15.31
CA PRO A 35 17.52 16.25 -16.04
C PRO A 35 17.49 15.50 -17.38
N GLU A 36 18.61 15.48 -18.12
CA GLU A 36 18.74 14.73 -19.36
C GLU A 36 18.64 13.23 -19.14
N HIS A 37 19.27 12.70 -18.08
CA HIS A 37 19.18 11.28 -17.74
C HIS A 37 17.74 10.86 -17.39
N LEU A 38 17.02 11.68 -16.61
CA LEU A 38 15.63 11.39 -16.24
C LEU A 38 14.69 11.42 -17.44
N ARG A 39 14.86 12.41 -18.33
CA ARG A 39 14.12 12.43 -19.61
C ARG A 39 14.46 11.24 -20.49
N PHE A 40 15.71 10.79 -20.50
CA PHE A 40 16.13 9.57 -21.18
C PHE A 40 15.41 8.33 -20.62
N LEU A 41 15.45 8.10 -19.31
CA LEU A 41 14.77 6.96 -18.67
C LEU A 41 13.25 6.97 -18.90
N ARG A 42 12.62 8.15 -18.80
CA ARG A 42 11.20 8.33 -19.11
C ARG A 42 10.89 7.98 -20.57
N ASN A 43 11.68 8.48 -21.51
CA ASN A 43 11.47 8.21 -22.94
C ASN A 43 11.74 6.74 -23.31
N GLU A 44 12.75 6.12 -22.72
CA GLU A 44 13.01 4.69 -22.92
C GLU A 44 11.90 3.83 -22.32
N THR A 45 11.33 4.21 -21.18
CA THR A 45 10.16 3.54 -20.60
C THR A 45 8.95 3.62 -21.54
N LYS A 46 8.73 4.78 -22.17
CA LYS A 46 7.76 4.93 -23.25
C LYS A 46 8.08 4.01 -24.45
N GLY A 47 9.36 3.80 -24.78
CA GLY A 47 9.79 2.81 -25.78
C GLY A 47 9.45 1.36 -25.39
N LEU A 48 9.52 1.01 -24.10
CA LEU A 48 9.05 -0.29 -23.60
C LEU A 48 7.54 -0.44 -23.77
N PHE A 49 6.77 0.59 -23.42
CA PHE A 49 5.33 0.61 -23.68
C PHE A 49 5.02 0.39 -25.16
N GLN A 50 5.72 1.10 -26.05
CA GLN A 50 5.54 0.97 -27.50
C GLN A 50 5.82 -0.46 -28.00
N HIS A 51 6.86 -1.12 -27.49
CA HIS A 51 7.14 -2.53 -27.80
C HIS A 51 5.98 -3.45 -27.41
N ALA A 52 5.44 -3.30 -26.20
CA ALA A 52 4.31 -4.11 -25.74
C ALA A 52 3.03 -3.80 -26.52
N TRP A 53 2.72 -2.51 -26.70
CA TRP A 53 1.56 -2.04 -27.44
C TRP A 53 1.57 -2.53 -28.89
N SER A 54 2.67 -2.31 -29.62
CA SER A 54 2.78 -2.76 -31.01
C SER A 54 2.69 -4.28 -31.13
N SER A 55 3.23 -5.01 -30.16
CA SER A 55 3.13 -6.47 -30.13
C SER A 55 1.69 -6.93 -29.91
N TYR A 56 0.97 -6.32 -28.97
CA TYR A 56 -0.46 -6.58 -28.78
C TYR A 56 -1.23 -6.25 -30.07
N MET A 57 -1.05 -5.06 -30.64
CA MET A 57 -1.76 -4.66 -31.86
C MET A 57 -1.46 -5.56 -33.06
N THR A 58 -0.27 -6.17 -33.13
CA THR A 58 0.12 -7.07 -34.23
C THR A 58 -0.36 -8.50 -34.04
N TYR A 59 -0.26 -9.04 -32.82
CA TYR A 59 -0.42 -10.47 -32.56
C TYR A 59 -1.62 -10.80 -31.65
N GLY A 60 -2.04 -9.88 -30.80
CA GLY A 60 -3.13 -10.05 -29.84
C GLY A 60 -4.46 -9.47 -30.31
N PHE A 61 -4.47 -8.26 -30.84
CA PHE A 61 -5.68 -7.55 -31.23
C PHE A 61 -6.48 -8.30 -32.31
N PRO A 62 -7.83 -8.39 -32.21
CA PRO A 62 -8.71 -7.73 -31.24
C PRO A 62 -9.01 -8.56 -29.98
N TYR A 63 -8.29 -9.66 -29.72
CA TYR A 63 -8.45 -10.44 -28.50
C TYR A 63 -8.01 -9.65 -27.26
N ASP A 64 -8.22 -10.20 -26.08
CA ASP A 64 -8.02 -9.50 -24.83
C ASP A 64 -6.54 -9.22 -24.53
N GLU A 65 -5.66 -10.18 -24.81
CA GLU A 65 -4.24 -10.14 -24.51
C GLU A 65 -3.40 -10.81 -25.62
N VAL A 66 -2.08 -10.80 -25.46
CA VAL A 66 -1.11 -11.49 -26.32
C VAL A 66 -0.26 -12.45 -25.49
N ARG A 67 0.09 -13.59 -26.10
CA ARG A 67 1.09 -14.52 -25.58
C ARG A 67 2.50 -14.08 -26.02
N PRO A 68 3.32 -13.52 -25.12
CA PRO A 68 4.54 -12.80 -25.48
C PRO A 68 5.67 -13.68 -26.03
N LEU A 69 5.67 -14.99 -25.75
CA LEU A 69 6.67 -15.94 -26.24
C LEU A 69 6.25 -16.61 -27.55
N THR A 70 4.97 -16.98 -27.68
CA THR A 70 4.44 -17.67 -28.87
C THR A 70 3.85 -16.73 -29.92
N CYS A 71 3.65 -15.45 -29.59
CA CYS A 71 3.07 -14.44 -30.48
C CYS A 71 1.65 -14.80 -30.94
N GLU A 72 0.86 -15.34 -30.02
CA GLU A 72 -0.52 -15.78 -30.28
C GLU A 72 -1.52 -14.86 -29.58
N PRO A 73 -2.72 -14.68 -30.15
CA PRO A 73 -3.80 -14.00 -29.46
C PRO A 73 -4.27 -14.82 -28.25
N TYR A 74 -4.70 -14.13 -27.20
CA TYR A 74 -5.18 -14.74 -25.97
C TYR A 74 -6.50 -14.10 -25.53
N GLY A 75 -7.51 -14.94 -25.30
CA GLY A 75 -8.86 -14.53 -24.89
C GLY A 75 -9.52 -15.62 -24.03
N PRO A 76 -10.85 -15.62 -23.86
CA PRO A 76 -11.55 -16.53 -22.93
C PRO A 76 -11.37 -18.02 -23.29
N ASP A 77 -11.46 -18.88 -22.28
CA ASP A 77 -11.59 -20.33 -22.44
C ASP A 77 -13.06 -20.74 -22.47
N TYR A 78 -13.61 -20.78 -23.69
CA TYR A 78 -14.98 -21.22 -23.96
C TYR A 78 -15.19 -22.72 -23.71
N THR A 79 -14.12 -23.52 -23.62
CA THR A 79 -14.24 -24.98 -23.43
C THR A 79 -14.39 -25.37 -21.97
N ASN A 80 -13.84 -24.56 -21.07
CA ASN A 80 -13.92 -24.77 -19.63
C ASN A 80 -14.41 -23.51 -18.91
N PRO A 81 -15.73 -23.40 -18.64
CA PRO A 81 -16.29 -22.29 -17.87
C PRO A 81 -15.71 -22.14 -16.46
N MET A 82 -15.12 -23.21 -15.90
CA MET A 82 -14.53 -23.20 -14.55
C MET A 82 -13.08 -22.68 -14.54
N ASN A 83 -12.51 -22.31 -15.69
CA ASN A 83 -11.18 -21.72 -15.78
C ASN A 83 -11.20 -20.25 -15.34
N THR A 84 -11.48 -20.00 -14.06
CA THR A 84 -11.66 -18.65 -13.50
C THR A 84 -10.40 -17.80 -13.61
N VAL A 85 -9.21 -18.40 -13.45
CA VAL A 85 -7.91 -17.71 -13.61
C VAL A 85 -7.78 -17.01 -14.97
N ARG A 86 -8.39 -17.57 -16.02
CA ARG A 86 -8.40 -16.99 -17.37
C ARG A 86 -9.66 -16.18 -17.65
N ASN A 87 -10.83 -16.74 -17.35
CA ASN A 87 -12.11 -16.18 -17.77
C ASN A 87 -12.52 -14.94 -16.97
N ASP A 88 -12.04 -14.78 -15.73
CA ASP A 88 -12.49 -13.68 -14.85
C ASP A 88 -12.15 -12.29 -15.43
N ALA A 89 -11.02 -12.16 -16.11
CA ALA A 89 -10.53 -10.91 -16.71
C ALA A 89 -10.64 -10.85 -18.25
N MET A 90 -11.22 -11.89 -18.88
CA MET A 90 -11.27 -12.01 -20.35
C MET A 90 -12.70 -12.17 -20.84
N ALA A 91 -13.12 -11.28 -21.74
CA ALA A 91 -14.46 -11.31 -22.32
C ALA A 91 -14.47 -11.29 -23.85
N ASN A 92 -13.30 -11.29 -24.49
CA ASN A 92 -13.10 -11.05 -25.92
C ASN A 92 -13.58 -9.65 -26.35
N ILE A 93 -13.16 -8.63 -25.59
CA ILE A 93 -13.56 -7.22 -25.72
C ILE A 93 -12.34 -6.30 -25.86
N SER A 94 -11.25 -6.82 -26.40
CA SER A 94 -9.98 -6.10 -26.51
C SER A 94 -9.53 -5.52 -25.17
N SER A 95 -9.55 -6.33 -24.10
CA SER A 95 -9.21 -5.92 -22.73
C SER A 95 -7.97 -5.01 -22.64
N THR A 96 -6.88 -5.37 -23.32
CA THR A 96 -5.65 -4.57 -23.36
C THR A 96 -5.87 -3.15 -23.90
N LEU A 97 -6.71 -2.98 -24.92
CA LEU A 97 -7.06 -1.66 -25.47
C LEU A 97 -7.83 -0.82 -24.45
N LEU A 98 -8.90 -1.37 -23.86
CA LEU A 98 -9.74 -0.66 -22.89
C LEU A 98 -8.94 -0.20 -21.67
N ASP A 99 -8.10 -1.09 -21.14
CA ASP A 99 -7.29 -0.90 -19.93
C ASP A 99 -6.13 0.08 -20.13
N ASN A 100 -5.84 0.51 -21.37
CA ASN A 100 -4.70 1.37 -21.69
C ASN A 100 -5.07 2.66 -22.42
N LEU A 101 -6.36 2.97 -22.61
CA LEU A 101 -6.78 4.21 -23.28
C LEU A 101 -6.19 5.46 -22.62
N ASP A 102 -6.15 5.47 -21.28
CA ASP A 102 -5.54 6.55 -20.51
C ASP A 102 -4.01 6.56 -20.62
N THR A 103 -3.35 5.40 -20.64
CA THR A 103 -1.89 5.28 -20.84
C THR A 103 -1.48 5.84 -22.19
N LEU A 104 -2.27 5.60 -23.24
CA LEU A 104 -2.06 6.21 -24.56
C LEU A 104 -2.11 7.74 -24.47
N ILE A 105 -3.01 8.31 -23.67
CA ILE A 105 -3.08 9.76 -23.45
C ILE A 105 -1.86 10.24 -22.65
N ILE A 106 -1.55 9.55 -21.54
CA ILE A 106 -0.46 9.89 -20.61
C ILE A 106 0.89 9.92 -21.32
N MET A 107 1.14 8.93 -22.18
CA MET A 107 2.37 8.81 -22.95
C MET A 107 2.29 9.49 -24.32
N GLU A 108 1.23 10.26 -24.61
CA GLU A 108 1.07 11.02 -25.84
C GLU A 108 1.15 10.16 -27.13
N GLN A 109 0.47 9.02 -27.14
CA GLN A 109 0.35 8.07 -28.28
C GLN A 109 -0.90 8.37 -29.09
N TRP A 110 -0.89 9.51 -29.79
CA TRP A 110 -2.09 10.06 -30.44
C TRP A 110 -2.61 9.24 -31.63
N ASP A 111 -1.74 8.66 -32.45
CA ASP A 111 -2.15 7.79 -33.57
C ASP A 111 -2.88 6.53 -33.06
N GLU A 112 -2.31 5.90 -32.04
CA GLU A 112 -2.88 4.71 -31.40
C GLU A 112 -4.20 5.01 -30.68
N LEU A 113 -4.28 6.17 -30.01
CA LEU A 113 -5.51 6.64 -29.38
C LEU A 113 -6.61 6.89 -30.42
N GLU A 114 -6.28 7.54 -31.54
CA GLU A 114 -7.23 7.80 -32.63
C GLU A 114 -7.76 6.48 -33.23
N PHE A 115 -6.88 5.50 -33.45
CA PHE A 115 -7.28 4.15 -33.86
C PHE A 115 -8.24 3.51 -32.84
N GLY A 116 -7.86 3.50 -31.56
CA GLY A 116 -8.64 2.90 -30.48
C GLY A 116 -10.02 3.53 -30.35
N LEU A 117 -10.11 4.86 -30.38
CA LEU A 117 -11.38 5.58 -30.32
C LEU A 117 -12.28 5.26 -31.52
N ASN A 118 -11.72 5.21 -32.72
CA ASN A 118 -12.48 4.88 -33.93
C ASN A 118 -12.99 3.43 -33.91
N TYR A 119 -12.15 2.49 -33.47
CA TYR A 119 -12.53 1.08 -33.32
C TYR A 119 -13.67 0.92 -32.31
N LEU A 120 -13.53 1.48 -31.10
CA LEU A 120 -14.56 1.40 -30.06
C LEU A 120 -15.86 2.06 -30.51
N LYS A 121 -15.79 3.25 -31.12
CA LYS A 121 -16.98 3.96 -31.61
C LYS A 121 -17.72 3.18 -32.70
N SER A 122 -16.99 2.54 -33.61
CA SER A 122 -17.57 1.77 -34.72
C SER A 122 -18.25 0.48 -34.25
N ASN A 123 -17.82 -0.08 -33.11
CA ASN A 123 -18.34 -1.35 -32.58
C ASN A 123 -19.23 -1.17 -31.33
N LYS A 124 -19.46 0.06 -30.86
CA LYS A 124 -20.03 0.34 -29.53
C LYS A 124 -21.34 -0.37 -29.20
N GLU A 125 -22.22 -0.55 -30.19
CA GLU A 125 -23.57 -1.11 -30.01
C GLU A 125 -23.54 -2.61 -29.64
N GLU A 126 -22.58 -3.36 -30.17
CA GLU A 126 -22.47 -4.82 -29.98
C GLU A 126 -21.27 -5.20 -29.09
N PHE A 127 -20.43 -4.23 -28.72
CA PHE A 127 -19.12 -4.47 -28.11
C PHE A 127 -19.18 -5.39 -26.88
N PHE A 128 -20.10 -5.10 -25.95
CA PHE A 128 -20.27 -5.88 -24.72
C PHE A 128 -21.35 -6.97 -24.82
N ILE A 129 -21.91 -7.24 -26.01
CA ILE A 129 -22.82 -8.38 -26.23
C ILE A 129 -21.99 -9.65 -26.43
N GLN A 130 -21.25 -10.05 -25.39
CA GLN A 130 -20.37 -11.21 -25.42
C GLN A 130 -20.93 -12.34 -24.56
N ASN A 131 -20.95 -13.56 -25.10
CA ASN A 131 -21.32 -14.76 -24.34
C ASN A 131 -20.12 -15.27 -23.51
N SER A 132 -19.63 -14.40 -22.64
CA SER A 132 -18.48 -14.64 -21.77
C SER A 132 -18.88 -14.39 -20.33
N VAL A 133 -18.55 -15.33 -19.44
CA VAL A 133 -18.73 -15.16 -17.99
C VAL A 133 -17.50 -14.47 -17.45
N VAL A 134 -17.67 -13.26 -16.92
CA VAL A 134 -16.60 -12.42 -16.37
C VAL A 134 -16.78 -12.21 -14.89
N GLN A 135 -15.70 -11.85 -14.20
CA GLN A 135 -15.77 -11.40 -12.81
C GLN A 135 -16.13 -9.91 -12.78
N VAL A 136 -17.12 -9.56 -11.96
CA VAL A 136 -17.64 -8.19 -11.83
C VAL A 136 -16.54 -7.23 -11.39
N PHE A 137 -15.70 -7.67 -10.45
CA PHE A 137 -14.54 -6.94 -9.95
C PHE A 137 -13.56 -6.57 -11.08
N GLU A 138 -12.99 -7.57 -11.75
CA GLU A 138 -12.02 -7.38 -12.83
C GLU A 138 -12.57 -6.51 -13.97
N THR A 139 -13.83 -6.74 -14.35
CA THR A 139 -14.51 -5.98 -15.40
C THR A 139 -14.69 -4.50 -14.99
N THR A 140 -14.93 -4.25 -13.71
CA THR A 140 -15.13 -2.88 -13.19
C THR A 140 -13.82 -2.12 -13.14
N ILE A 141 -12.79 -2.68 -12.50
CA ILE A 141 -11.53 -1.95 -12.26
C ILE A 141 -10.77 -1.69 -13.58
N ARG A 142 -10.77 -2.64 -14.52
CA ARG A 142 -10.08 -2.54 -15.82
C ARG A 142 -10.88 -1.73 -16.84
N PHE A 143 -12.07 -2.22 -17.17
CA PHE A 143 -12.78 -1.74 -18.36
C PHE A 143 -13.65 -0.54 -18.06
N LEU A 144 -14.43 -0.61 -16.97
CA LEU A 144 -15.23 0.55 -16.56
C LEU A 144 -14.30 1.69 -16.11
N GLY A 145 -13.27 1.39 -15.32
CA GLY A 145 -12.23 2.34 -14.93
C GLY A 145 -11.55 3.01 -16.13
N GLY A 146 -11.08 2.22 -17.10
CA GLY A 146 -10.41 2.73 -18.31
C GLY A 146 -11.31 3.62 -19.18
N LEU A 147 -12.59 3.23 -19.36
CA LEU A 147 -13.58 4.03 -20.09
C LEU A 147 -13.88 5.36 -19.39
N LEU A 148 -14.06 5.34 -18.07
CA LEU A 148 -14.35 6.54 -17.27
C LEU A 148 -13.15 7.50 -17.26
N SER A 149 -11.94 6.99 -17.05
CA SER A 149 -10.70 7.78 -17.08
C SER A 149 -10.47 8.42 -18.45
N ALA A 150 -10.55 7.65 -19.53
CA ALA A 150 -10.39 8.18 -20.88
C ALA A 150 -11.48 9.21 -21.23
N HIS A 151 -12.73 8.98 -20.81
CA HIS A 151 -13.81 9.95 -20.96
C HIS A 151 -13.47 11.28 -20.27
N LEU A 152 -13.07 11.24 -19.00
CA LEU A 152 -12.73 12.43 -18.22
C LEU A 152 -11.54 13.20 -18.82
N LEU A 153 -10.50 12.49 -19.26
CA LEU A 153 -9.35 13.08 -19.94
C LEU A 153 -9.75 13.76 -21.26
N LEU A 154 -10.63 13.13 -22.04
CA LEU A 154 -11.07 13.66 -23.33
C LEU A 154 -12.12 14.77 -23.21
N SER A 155 -12.94 14.80 -22.17
CA SER A 155 -14.04 15.77 -22.04
C SER A 155 -13.72 16.96 -21.13
N ASP A 156 -13.09 16.71 -19.99
CA ASP A 156 -12.92 17.72 -18.94
C ASP A 156 -11.53 18.37 -18.96
N VAL A 157 -10.44 17.60 -19.11
CA VAL A 157 -9.09 18.19 -19.24
C VAL A 157 -9.00 19.04 -20.52
N THR A 158 -9.80 18.71 -21.52
CA THR A 158 -9.91 19.47 -22.76
C THR A 158 -11.19 20.31 -22.79
N ASN A 159 -11.71 20.77 -21.66
CA ASN A 159 -12.78 21.77 -21.70
C ASN A 159 -12.31 23.01 -22.49
N LYS A 160 -13.15 23.60 -23.34
CA LYS A 160 -12.80 24.77 -24.18
C LYS A 160 -12.32 25.97 -23.37
N ASN A 161 -12.63 26.02 -22.07
CA ASN A 161 -12.16 27.05 -21.14
C ASN A 161 -10.74 26.80 -20.61
N ILE A 162 -10.12 25.65 -20.91
CA ILE A 162 -8.75 25.31 -20.50
C ILE A 162 -7.81 25.54 -21.69
N SER A 163 -6.82 26.40 -21.49
CA SER A 163 -5.78 26.64 -22.49
C SER A 163 -4.78 25.49 -22.50
N LEU A 164 -4.83 24.65 -23.53
CA LEU A 164 -3.87 23.55 -23.69
C LEU A 164 -2.53 24.05 -24.26
N PRO A 165 -1.39 23.52 -23.80
CA PRO A 165 -0.08 23.76 -24.42
C PRO A 165 -0.07 23.40 -25.91
N LYS A 166 0.73 24.12 -26.72
CA LYS A 166 0.87 23.87 -28.17
C LYS A 166 1.24 22.43 -28.50
N SER A 167 2.02 21.76 -27.64
CA SER A 167 2.38 20.35 -27.81
C SER A 167 1.17 19.41 -27.84
N LEU A 168 0.04 19.81 -27.25
CA LEU A 168 -1.19 19.02 -27.15
C LEU A 168 -2.25 19.40 -28.21
N THR A 169 -1.85 20.10 -29.28
CA THR A 169 -2.77 20.48 -30.37
C THR A 169 -3.45 19.26 -31.00
N ARG A 170 -2.73 18.13 -31.13
CA ARG A 170 -3.32 16.90 -31.66
C ARG A 170 -4.37 16.30 -30.72
N PHE A 171 -4.09 16.29 -29.42
CA PHE A 171 -5.06 15.87 -28.40
C PHE A 171 -6.31 16.76 -28.37
N ARG A 172 -6.14 18.09 -28.54
CA ARG A 172 -7.24 19.04 -28.71
C ARG A 172 -8.14 18.65 -29.89
N LYS A 173 -7.56 18.32 -31.05
CA LYS A 173 -8.32 17.92 -32.24
C LYS A 173 -9.10 16.61 -32.02
N LEU A 174 -8.48 15.63 -31.37
CA LEU A 174 -9.14 14.36 -31.03
C LEU A 174 -10.33 14.58 -30.10
N SER A 175 -10.15 15.38 -29.06
CA SER A 175 -11.21 15.72 -28.11
C SER A 175 -12.31 16.61 -28.69
N ASP A 176 -11.99 17.51 -29.63
CA ASP A 176 -13.03 18.30 -30.33
C ASP A 176 -13.96 17.41 -31.18
N ASN A 177 -13.47 16.26 -31.65
CA ASN A 177 -14.24 15.25 -32.38
C ASN A 177 -14.87 14.18 -31.47
N TYR A 178 -14.57 14.21 -30.17
CA TYR A 178 -15.10 13.26 -29.19
C TYR A 178 -16.49 13.69 -28.73
N ASP A 179 -17.48 12.85 -28.96
CA ASP A 179 -18.90 13.11 -28.68
C ASP A 179 -19.40 12.47 -27.38
N GLY A 180 -18.51 11.98 -26.52
CA GLY A 180 -18.87 11.38 -25.24
C GLY A 180 -19.19 9.89 -25.28
N PHE A 181 -19.05 9.22 -26.43
CA PHE A 181 -19.47 7.82 -26.61
C PHE A 181 -18.82 6.81 -25.62
N LEU A 182 -17.63 7.08 -25.08
CA LEU A 182 -17.02 6.20 -24.05
C LEU A 182 -17.85 6.17 -22.76
N LEU A 183 -18.53 7.27 -22.40
CA LEU A 183 -19.44 7.28 -21.25
C LEU A 183 -20.71 6.47 -21.54
N GLU A 184 -21.19 6.45 -22.79
CA GLU A 184 -22.29 5.57 -23.22
C GLU A 184 -21.88 4.09 -23.10
N MET A 185 -20.66 3.75 -23.54
CA MET A 185 -20.09 2.41 -23.39
C MET A 185 -19.93 2.03 -21.90
N ALA A 186 -19.42 2.94 -21.07
CA ALA A 186 -19.30 2.75 -19.63
C ALA A 186 -20.68 2.48 -18.98
N TYR A 187 -21.71 3.21 -19.42
CA TYR A 187 -23.08 3.01 -18.98
C TYR A 187 -23.64 1.64 -19.39
N ASP A 188 -23.46 1.22 -20.66
CA ASP A 188 -23.87 -0.11 -21.13
C ASP A 188 -23.16 -1.24 -20.35
N LEU A 189 -21.84 -1.12 -20.15
CA LEU A 189 -21.08 -2.07 -19.35
C LEU A 189 -21.61 -2.13 -17.91
N GLY A 190 -21.82 -0.97 -17.28
CA GLY A 190 -22.41 -0.89 -15.94
C GLY A 190 -23.76 -1.61 -15.87
N LEU A 191 -24.66 -1.38 -16.85
CA LEU A 191 -25.97 -2.03 -16.90
C LEU A 191 -25.88 -3.55 -16.97
N ARG A 192 -24.88 -4.10 -17.67
CA ARG A 192 -24.64 -5.54 -17.76
C ARG A 192 -24.10 -6.14 -16.46
N LEU A 193 -23.43 -5.33 -15.63
CA LEU A 193 -22.90 -5.75 -14.33
C LEU A 193 -23.94 -5.69 -13.22
N ILE A 194 -24.90 -4.75 -13.26
CA ILE A 194 -25.96 -4.57 -12.25
C ILE A 194 -26.74 -5.85 -11.88
N PRO A 195 -27.07 -6.78 -12.80
CA PRO A 195 -27.72 -8.04 -12.43
C PRO A 195 -27.03 -8.80 -11.30
N SER A 196 -25.70 -8.73 -11.20
CA SER A 196 -24.94 -9.38 -10.13
C SER A 196 -25.27 -8.85 -8.73
N TYR A 197 -25.68 -7.58 -8.61
CA TYR A 197 -26.02 -6.91 -7.34
C TYR A 197 -27.47 -7.12 -6.90
N LYS A 198 -28.34 -7.59 -7.80
CA LYS A 198 -29.77 -7.81 -7.53
C LYS A 198 -30.01 -9.12 -6.77
N THR A 199 -29.30 -9.31 -5.66
CA THR A 199 -29.39 -10.48 -4.78
C THR A 199 -30.30 -10.19 -3.57
N ALA A 200 -30.91 -11.24 -3.01
CA ALA A 200 -31.74 -11.12 -1.81
C ALA A 200 -30.94 -10.70 -0.56
N THR A 201 -29.62 -10.87 -0.60
CA THR A 201 -28.70 -10.52 0.48
C THR A 201 -28.05 -9.16 0.28
N SER A 202 -28.24 -8.45 -0.84
CA SER A 202 -27.50 -7.22 -1.14
C SER A 202 -25.97 -7.39 -1.21
N ILE A 203 -25.48 -8.63 -1.33
CA ILE A 203 -24.07 -8.94 -1.65
C ILE A 203 -24.04 -9.43 -3.10
N PRO A 204 -23.23 -8.83 -3.99
CA PRO A 204 -23.22 -9.23 -5.38
C PRO A 204 -22.65 -10.63 -5.54
N VAL A 205 -23.22 -11.40 -6.47
CA VAL A 205 -22.52 -12.60 -6.95
C VAL A 205 -21.27 -12.16 -7.73
N PRO A 206 -20.15 -12.90 -7.64
CA PRO A 206 -18.86 -12.44 -8.16
C PRO A 206 -18.79 -12.36 -9.69
N ARG A 207 -19.70 -13.05 -10.40
CA ARG A 207 -19.60 -13.25 -11.85
C ARG A 207 -20.95 -13.06 -12.54
N VAL A 208 -20.87 -12.59 -13.78
CA VAL A 208 -22.01 -12.33 -14.66
C VAL A 208 -21.65 -12.64 -16.11
N ASN A 209 -22.60 -13.10 -16.92
CA ASN A 209 -22.40 -13.18 -18.37
C ASN A 209 -22.75 -11.84 -19.01
N LEU A 210 -21.87 -11.27 -19.84
CA LEU A 210 -22.07 -9.94 -20.41
C LEU A 210 -23.28 -9.84 -21.36
N ALA A 211 -23.65 -10.93 -22.04
CA ALA A 211 -24.81 -10.95 -22.94
C ALA A 211 -26.11 -11.37 -22.23
N SER A 212 -26.05 -12.41 -21.38
CA SER A 212 -27.25 -13.07 -20.84
C SER A 212 -27.46 -12.89 -19.33
N GLY A 213 -26.60 -12.14 -18.65
CA GLY A 213 -26.69 -11.90 -17.21
C GLY A 213 -26.44 -13.17 -16.39
N LEU A 214 -27.18 -13.36 -15.30
CA LEU A 214 -26.95 -14.47 -14.36
C LEU A 214 -27.46 -15.84 -14.84
N ALA A 215 -28.36 -15.87 -15.83
CA ALA A 215 -28.99 -17.10 -16.29
C ALA A 215 -27.98 -18.11 -16.88
N SER A 216 -26.87 -17.63 -17.44
CA SER A 216 -25.82 -18.46 -18.03
C SER A 216 -24.60 -18.65 -17.11
N VAL A 217 -24.66 -18.21 -15.85
CA VAL A 217 -23.56 -18.37 -14.90
C VAL A 217 -23.78 -19.65 -14.07
N PRO A 218 -22.88 -20.66 -14.15
CA PRO A 218 -22.96 -21.86 -13.33
C PRO A 218 -23.12 -21.54 -11.83
N PRO A 219 -24.02 -22.21 -11.09
CA PRO A 219 -24.24 -21.92 -9.66
C PRO A 219 -22.98 -22.02 -8.79
N ALA A 220 -22.02 -22.88 -9.15
CA ALA A 220 -20.75 -22.99 -8.43
C ALA A 220 -19.92 -21.70 -8.51
N LEU A 221 -20.00 -20.97 -9.63
CA LEU A 221 -19.27 -19.73 -9.87
C LEU A 221 -19.89 -18.50 -9.21
N GLN A 222 -21.05 -18.66 -8.56
CA GLN A 222 -21.77 -17.58 -7.88
C GLN A 222 -21.56 -17.57 -6.36
N LYS A 223 -20.85 -18.56 -5.78
CA LYS A 223 -20.82 -18.79 -4.32
C LYS A 223 -19.60 -18.21 -3.59
N ASP A 224 -18.62 -17.67 -4.30
CA ASP A 224 -17.34 -17.23 -3.72
C ASP A 224 -17.03 -15.80 -4.16
N ALA A 225 -17.38 -14.84 -3.31
CA ALA A 225 -17.01 -13.44 -3.50
C ALA A 225 -15.93 -13.05 -2.49
N CYS A 226 -14.85 -12.43 -2.98
CA CYS A 226 -13.86 -11.82 -2.09
C CYS A 226 -14.34 -10.44 -1.61
N THR A 227 -13.81 -9.98 -0.49
CA THR A 227 -14.13 -8.66 0.10
C THR A 227 -13.84 -7.52 -0.87
N SER A 228 -12.66 -7.50 -1.52
CA SER A 228 -12.35 -6.54 -2.59
C SER A 228 -13.36 -6.62 -3.74
N GLY A 229 -13.73 -7.84 -4.15
CA GLY A 229 -14.66 -8.02 -5.27
C GLY A 229 -16.07 -7.50 -5.01
N VAL A 230 -16.49 -7.42 -3.75
CA VAL A 230 -17.77 -6.83 -3.35
C VAL A 230 -17.67 -5.31 -3.18
N THR A 231 -16.55 -4.82 -2.65
CA THR A 231 -16.45 -3.44 -2.13
C THR A 231 -15.77 -2.48 -3.10
N SER A 232 -14.77 -2.92 -3.86
CA SER A 232 -14.00 -2.06 -4.76
C SER A 232 -14.80 -1.52 -5.95
N PRO A 233 -15.82 -2.19 -6.53
CA PRO A 233 -16.61 -1.56 -7.58
C PRO A 233 -17.29 -0.21 -7.18
N VAL A 234 -17.34 0.12 -5.88
CA VAL A 234 -17.92 1.36 -5.36
C VAL A 234 -17.33 2.63 -5.96
N LEU A 235 -16.03 2.69 -6.29
CA LEU A 235 -15.40 3.94 -6.76
C LEU A 235 -15.87 4.27 -8.18
N GLU A 236 -15.75 3.32 -9.11
CA GLU A 236 -16.16 3.47 -10.51
C GLU A 236 -17.69 3.58 -10.64
N PHE A 237 -18.45 2.77 -9.90
CA PHE A 237 -19.91 2.85 -9.94
C PHE A 237 -20.46 4.15 -9.35
N THR A 238 -19.88 4.64 -8.25
CA THR A 238 -20.26 5.95 -7.72
C THR A 238 -19.94 7.05 -8.73
N LEU A 239 -18.76 7.02 -9.36
CA LEU A 239 -18.40 7.99 -10.39
C LEU A 239 -19.34 7.90 -11.61
N LEU A 240 -19.65 6.71 -12.09
CA LEU A 240 -20.58 6.48 -13.20
C LEU A 240 -21.97 7.06 -12.89
N SER A 241 -22.51 6.82 -11.69
CA SER A 241 -23.77 7.43 -11.26
C SER A 241 -23.71 8.95 -11.24
N LYS A 242 -22.63 9.54 -10.73
CA LYS A 242 -22.49 11.00 -10.67
C LYS A 242 -22.34 11.64 -12.07
N LEU A 243 -21.74 10.94 -13.03
CA LEU A 243 -21.58 11.44 -14.41
C LEU A 243 -22.86 11.27 -15.25
N THR A 244 -23.61 10.19 -15.05
CA THR A 244 -24.78 9.83 -15.88
C THR A 244 -26.11 10.29 -15.30
N GLY A 245 -26.18 10.50 -13.97
CA GLY A 245 -27.42 10.76 -13.24
C GLY A 245 -28.24 9.52 -12.92
N ASP A 246 -27.80 8.32 -13.31
CA ASP A 246 -28.43 7.05 -12.94
C ASP A 246 -27.82 6.53 -11.64
N TYR A 247 -28.56 6.70 -10.54
CA TYR A 247 -28.06 6.40 -9.22
C TYR A 247 -28.04 4.90 -8.85
N GLN A 248 -28.50 4.00 -9.73
CA GLN A 248 -28.53 2.57 -9.38
C GLN A 248 -27.12 2.01 -9.13
N PHE A 249 -26.10 2.49 -9.85
CA PHE A 249 -24.72 2.02 -9.69
C PHE A 249 -24.19 2.37 -8.29
N GLU A 250 -24.23 3.65 -7.91
CA GLU A 250 -23.88 4.14 -6.57
C GLU A 250 -24.70 3.45 -5.47
N TYR A 251 -26.01 3.30 -5.69
CA TYR A 251 -26.90 2.67 -4.71
C TYR A 251 -26.49 1.23 -4.42
N TYR A 252 -26.41 0.38 -5.44
CA TYR A 252 -26.13 -1.04 -5.23
C TYR A 252 -24.72 -1.28 -4.70
N SER A 253 -23.72 -0.56 -5.21
CA SER A 253 -22.33 -0.71 -4.73
C SER A 253 -22.16 -0.25 -3.28
N GLN A 254 -22.77 0.88 -2.90
CA GLN A 254 -22.73 1.35 -1.51
C GLN A 254 -23.50 0.43 -0.57
N GLN A 255 -24.67 -0.09 -0.96
CA GLN A 255 -25.41 -1.08 -0.16
C GLN A 255 -24.51 -2.28 0.20
N SER A 256 -23.81 -2.83 -0.79
CA SER A 256 -22.92 -3.97 -0.59
C SER A 256 -21.72 -3.64 0.29
N LEU A 257 -21.06 -2.48 0.07
CA LEU A 257 -19.95 -2.03 0.90
C LEU A 257 -20.36 -1.84 2.35
N TRP A 258 -21.45 -1.09 2.60
CA TRP A 258 -21.90 -0.81 3.96
C TRP A 258 -22.40 -2.08 4.67
N LYS A 259 -22.97 -3.03 3.92
CA LYS A 259 -23.35 -4.33 4.45
C LYS A 259 -22.13 -5.11 4.94
N LEU A 260 -21.07 -5.22 4.13
CA LEU A 260 -19.84 -5.90 4.53
C LEU A 260 -19.17 -5.16 5.70
N TRP A 261 -19.03 -3.84 5.61
CA TRP A 261 -18.44 -3.06 6.69
C TRP A 261 -19.18 -3.24 8.02
N SER A 262 -20.51 -3.37 7.99
CA SER A 262 -21.33 -3.65 9.19
C SER A 262 -21.17 -5.06 9.75
N SER A 263 -20.66 -6.02 8.96
CA SER A 263 -20.42 -7.41 9.40
C SER A 263 -18.99 -7.69 9.86
N ARG A 264 -18.16 -6.64 10.01
CA ARG A 264 -16.81 -6.72 10.57
C ARG A 264 -16.79 -7.34 11.97
N SER A 265 -15.65 -7.96 12.31
CA SER A 265 -15.44 -8.61 13.60
C SER A 265 -15.37 -7.60 14.76
N PRO A 266 -15.40 -8.07 16.03
CA PRO A 266 -15.10 -7.22 17.18
C PRO A 266 -13.72 -6.55 17.14
N LEU A 267 -12.79 -7.05 16.31
CA LEU A 267 -11.47 -6.46 16.09
C LEU A 267 -11.49 -5.39 14.98
N ASN A 268 -12.66 -5.05 14.43
CA ASN A 268 -12.85 -4.17 13.27
C ASN A 268 -12.17 -4.67 11.98
N LEU A 269 -12.07 -5.99 11.81
CA LEU A 269 -11.50 -6.63 10.62
C LEU A 269 -12.58 -7.34 9.81
N LEU A 270 -12.40 -7.40 8.49
CA LEU A 270 -13.23 -8.17 7.57
C LEU A 270 -12.50 -9.44 7.14
N PRO A 271 -13.16 -10.62 7.13
CA PRO A 271 -12.60 -11.80 6.49
C PRO A 271 -12.44 -11.60 4.96
N MET A 272 -11.73 -12.51 4.29
CA MET A 272 -11.38 -12.37 2.87
C MET A 272 -12.50 -12.86 1.93
N THR A 273 -13.26 -13.89 2.30
CA THR A 273 -14.23 -14.54 1.41
C THR A 273 -15.61 -14.67 2.05
N ILE A 274 -16.64 -14.27 1.30
CA ILE A 274 -18.06 -14.38 1.68
C ILE A 274 -18.86 -15.16 0.64
N ASP A 275 -19.82 -15.95 1.11
CA ASP A 275 -20.87 -16.51 0.27
C ASP A 275 -21.98 -15.47 0.06
N PRO A 276 -22.14 -14.91 -1.16
CA PRO A 276 -23.14 -13.89 -1.42
C PRO A 276 -24.57 -14.42 -1.31
N ILE A 277 -24.80 -15.74 -1.44
CA ILE A 277 -26.14 -16.33 -1.39
C ILE A 277 -26.55 -16.60 0.06
N SER A 278 -25.68 -17.22 0.86
CA SER A 278 -25.99 -17.55 2.26
C SER A 278 -25.69 -16.41 3.25
N ASN A 279 -25.00 -15.35 2.81
CA ASN A 279 -24.55 -14.24 3.65
C ASN A 279 -23.67 -14.72 4.82
N GLN A 280 -22.81 -15.71 4.56
CA GLN A 280 -21.89 -16.27 5.54
C GLN A 280 -20.45 -16.07 5.08
N TRP A 281 -19.60 -15.57 5.98
CA TRP A 281 -18.16 -15.60 5.79
C TRP A 281 -17.69 -17.06 5.65
N LYS A 282 -16.91 -17.36 4.62
CA LYS A 282 -16.39 -18.71 4.36
C LYS A 282 -15.05 -18.98 5.04
N ASP A 283 -14.34 -17.91 5.34
CA ASP A 283 -13.09 -17.95 6.10
C ASP A 283 -13.16 -16.98 7.28
N SER A 284 -12.12 -17.06 8.10
CA SER A 284 -11.86 -16.19 9.24
C SER A 284 -10.51 -15.50 9.08
N VAL A 285 -10.01 -15.33 7.85
CA VAL A 285 -8.65 -14.84 7.58
C VAL A 285 -8.73 -13.43 7.01
N THR A 286 -7.82 -12.56 7.44
CA THR A 286 -7.71 -11.18 6.96
C THR A 286 -6.23 -10.79 6.86
N GLY A 287 -5.96 -9.74 6.11
CA GLY A 287 -4.63 -9.17 5.93
C GLY A 287 -4.73 -7.89 5.12
N ILE A 288 -3.65 -7.56 4.42
CA ILE A 288 -3.61 -6.44 3.45
C ILE A 288 -3.52 -6.92 2.00
N GLY A 289 -3.36 -8.23 1.77
CA GLY A 289 -3.09 -8.78 0.44
C GLY A 289 -4.32 -9.19 -0.34
N ALA A 290 -4.12 -10.16 -1.22
CA ALA A 290 -5.11 -10.62 -2.17
C ALA A 290 -6.47 -10.92 -1.49
N SER A 291 -7.57 -10.50 -2.14
CA SER A 291 -8.97 -10.64 -1.69
C SER A 291 -9.51 -9.53 -0.79
N ILE A 292 -8.65 -8.67 -0.22
CA ILE A 292 -9.08 -7.56 0.67
C ILE A 292 -8.31 -6.25 0.46
N ASP A 293 -7.14 -6.28 -0.15
CA ASP A 293 -6.34 -5.12 -0.61
C ASP A 293 -7.14 -3.83 -0.94
N SER A 294 -7.84 -3.82 -2.08
CA SER A 294 -8.49 -2.64 -2.65
C SER A 294 -9.73 -2.18 -1.89
N PHE A 295 -10.25 -2.97 -0.93
CA PHE A 295 -11.25 -2.47 0.03
C PHE A 295 -10.69 -1.28 0.83
N TYR A 296 -9.47 -1.41 1.36
CA TYR A 296 -8.84 -0.33 2.13
C TYR A 296 -8.49 0.84 1.24
N GLU A 297 -8.01 0.53 0.04
CA GLU A 297 -7.64 1.52 -0.97
C GLU A 297 -8.84 2.40 -1.33
N TYR A 298 -10.00 1.80 -1.58
CA TYR A 298 -11.18 2.52 -2.04
C TYR A 298 -11.96 3.18 -0.91
N ALA A 299 -11.79 2.74 0.33
CA ALA A 299 -12.20 3.54 1.48
C ALA A 299 -11.43 4.88 1.52
N ALA A 300 -10.10 4.86 1.35
CA ALA A 300 -9.30 6.10 1.34
C ALA A 300 -9.52 6.93 0.06
N LYS A 301 -9.45 6.30 -1.12
CA LYS A 301 -9.59 6.97 -2.42
C LYS A 301 -11.01 7.48 -2.64
N GLY A 302 -12.03 6.75 -2.19
CA GLY A 302 -13.42 7.20 -2.21
C GLY A 302 -13.65 8.43 -1.31
N ALA A 303 -13.03 8.47 -0.13
CA ALA A 303 -13.06 9.63 0.74
C ALA A 303 -12.46 10.87 0.06
N ILE A 304 -11.32 10.73 -0.62
CA ILE A 304 -10.67 11.83 -1.34
C ILE A 304 -11.48 12.28 -2.56
N LEU A 305 -11.93 11.32 -3.37
CA LEU A 305 -12.58 11.57 -4.66
C LEU A 305 -13.97 12.20 -4.49
N PHE A 306 -14.71 11.78 -3.47
CA PHE A 306 -16.10 12.19 -3.25
C PHE A 306 -16.31 13.08 -2.02
N ASP A 307 -15.25 13.44 -1.29
CA ASP A 307 -15.31 14.21 -0.05
C ASP A 307 -16.24 13.51 0.99
N ASP A 308 -15.98 12.22 1.23
CA ASP A 308 -16.82 11.33 2.04
C ASP A 308 -16.14 10.95 3.38
N ASP A 309 -16.60 11.59 4.46
CA ASP A 309 -16.11 11.35 5.83
C ASP A 309 -16.37 9.92 6.35
N ASP A 310 -17.47 9.28 5.90
CA ASP A 310 -17.80 7.92 6.34
C ASP A 310 -16.77 6.93 5.78
N MET A 311 -16.41 7.07 4.50
CA MET A 311 -15.35 6.28 3.86
C MET A 311 -13.98 6.52 4.52
N TRP A 312 -13.68 7.77 4.92
CA TRP A 312 -12.47 8.05 5.69
C TRP A 312 -12.49 7.35 7.05
N SER A 313 -13.65 7.26 7.70
CA SER A 313 -13.78 6.52 8.95
C SER A 313 -13.59 5.01 8.78
N VAL A 314 -14.05 4.44 7.66
CA VAL A 314 -13.78 3.03 7.30
C VAL A 314 -12.28 2.78 7.24
N PHE A 315 -11.53 3.63 6.51
CA PHE A 315 -10.09 3.49 6.37
C PHE A 315 -9.36 3.63 7.71
N LYS A 316 -9.62 4.72 8.45
CA LYS A 316 -8.98 4.96 9.77
C LYS A 316 -9.20 3.79 10.73
N THR A 317 -10.45 3.33 10.84
CA THR A 317 -10.82 2.23 11.74
C THR A 317 -10.10 0.94 11.33
N SER A 318 -10.12 0.62 10.04
CA SER A 318 -9.49 -0.59 9.51
C SER A 318 -7.97 -0.56 9.66
N TYR A 319 -7.34 0.58 9.40
CA TYR A 319 -5.90 0.71 9.54
C TYR A 319 -5.47 0.64 11.01
N GLN A 320 -6.21 1.29 11.92
CA GLN A 320 -5.95 1.12 13.36
C GLN A 320 -6.06 -0.35 13.79
N ALA A 321 -7.04 -1.09 13.28
CA ALA A 321 -7.18 -2.53 13.53
C ALA A 321 -5.98 -3.32 12.99
N LEU A 322 -5.51 -3.04 11.77
CA LEU A 322 -4.32 -3.67 11.20
C LEU A 322 -3.05 -3.34 11.98
N LEU A 323 -2.84 -2.09 12.39
CA LEU A 323 -1.72 -1.70 13.26
C LEU A 323 -1.76 -2.42 14.60
N THR A 324 -2.96 -2.67 15.13
CA THR A 324 -3.17 -3.35 16.39
C THR A 324 -2.93 -4.84 16.28
N HIS A 325 -3.48 -5.49 15.27
CA HIS A 325 -3.61 -6.95 15.24
C HIS A 325 -2.72 -7.66 14.22
N SER A 326 -2.31 -6.99 13.14
CA SER A 326 -1.51 -7.60 12.06
C SER A 326 -0.06 -7.10 12.07
N ALA A 327 0.16 -5.79 12.19
CA ALA A 327 1.46 -5.17 11.98
C ALA A 327 2.56 -5.73 12.89
N GLN A 328 3.55 -6.39 12.29
CA GLN A 328 4.81 -6.79 12.93
C GLN A 328 5.86 -5.73 12.63
N VAL A 329 6.19 -4.92 13.63
CA VAL A 329 7.08 -3.75 13.49
C VAL A 329 8.44 -4.08 14.08
N GLY A 330 9.44 -4.16 13.21
CA GLY A 330 10.85 -4.22 13.58
C GLY A 330 11.48 -2.83 13.64
N GLU A 331 12.72 -2.78 14.12
CA GLU A 331 13.56 -1.59 14.02
C GLU A 331 13.90 -1.37 12.53
N GLY A 332 13.15 -0.50 11.84
CA GLY A 332 13.36 -0.14 10.43
C GLY A 332 12.54 -0.92 9.40
N SER A 333 11.75 -1.93 9.80
CA SER A 333 10.90 -2.70 8.89
C SER A 333 9.51 -2.94 9.46
N MET A 334 8.52 -3.14 8.58
CA MET A 334 7.14 -3.42 8.96
C MET A 334 6.52 -4.38 7.96
N ILE A 335 5.92 -5.47 8.46
CA ILE A 335 5.12 -6.40 7.64
C ILE A 335 3.71 -6.55 8.23
N PHE A 336 2.77 -6.96 7.39
CA PHE A 336 1.38 -7.26 7.77
C PHE A 336 1.05 -8.70 7.36
N PRO A 337 1.35 -9.70 8.21
CA PRO A 337 0.96 -11.08 7.96
C PRO A 337 -0.55 -11.23 7.93
N ASN A 338 -1.03 -12.30 7.29
CA ASN A 338 -2.43 -12.68 7.43
C ASN A 338 -2.67 -13.16 8.86
N ILE A 339 -3.81 -12.75 9.41
CA ILE A 339 -4.25 -13.07 10.77
C ILE A 339 -5.69 -13.59 10.77
N GLY A 340 -6.10 -14.21 11.87
CA GLY A 340 -7.50 -14.48 12.14
C GLY A 340 -8.28 -13.17 12.35
N ALA A 341 -9.38 -12.97 11.62
CA ALA A 341 -10.20 -11.75 11.72
C ALA A 341 -10.89 -11.62 13.09
N GLN A 342 -11.12 -12.73 13.80
CA GLN A 342 -11.84 -12.78 15.08
C GLN A 342 -10.92 -12.80 16.30
N ASP A 343 -9.69 -13.30 16.16
CA ASP A 343 -8.75 -13.52 17.27
C ASP A 343 -7.37 -12.88 17.06
N GLY A 344 -7.11 -12.30 15.88
CA GLY A 344 -5.85 -11.63 15.55
C GLY A 344 -4.62 -12.55 15.56
N MET A 345 -4.80 -13.88 15.59
CA MET A 345 -3.70 -14.82 15.59
C MET A 345 -3.05 -14.89 14.22
N ILE A 346 -1.72 -14.94 14.14
CA ILE A 346 -1.00 -15.09 12.86
C ILE A 346 -1.44 -16.38 12.17
N PHE A 347 -1.92 -16.26 10.94
CA PHE A 347 -2.43 -17.34 10.11
C PHE A 347 -1.39 -17.83 9.10
N SER A 348 -0.67 -16.91 8.44
CA SER A 348 0.37 -17.24 7.46
C SER A 348 1.75 -16.83 7.91
N ASP A 349 2.76 -17.55 7.45
CA ASP A 349 4.19 -17.21 7.54
C ASP A 349 4.72 -16.56 6.25
N TRP A 350 3.83 -16.25 5.31
CA TRP A 350 4.09 -15.56 4.06
C TRP A 350 3.30 -14.24 3.95
N ILE A 351 3.85 -13.33 3.15
CA ILE A 351 3.19 -12.15 2.58
C ILE A 351 3.16 -12.29 1.06
N ASP A 352 2.18 -11.67 0.40
CA ASP A 352 2.05 -11.74 -1.06
C ASP A 352 2.60 -10.51 -1.78
N SER A 353 2.79 -10.66 -3.10
CA SER A 353 3.27 -9.61 -4.00
C SER A 353 2.29 -8.44 -4.11
N LEU A 354 0.98 -8.71 -4.09
CA LEU A 354 -0.08 -7.71 -4.20
C LEU A 354 -0.03 -6.73 -3.02
N SER A 355 0.27 -7.23 -1.81
CA SER A 355 0.43 -6.43 -0.59
C SER A 355 1.48 -5.30 -0.69
N ALA A 356 2.33 -5.29 -1.74
CA ALA A 356 3.30 -4.23 -1.99
C ALA A 356 2.64 -2.85 -2.25
N PHE A 357 1.36 -2.78 -2.62
CA PHE A 357 0.62 -1.53 -2.87
C PHE A 357 0.45 -0.70 -1.58
N TRP A 358 0.47 -1.39 -0.44
CA TRP A 358 0.13 -0.84 0.86
C TRP A 358 0.98 0.37 1.23
N SER A 359 2.27 0.37 0.82
CA SER A 359 3.15 1.52 1.05
C SER A 359 2.69 2.77 0.29
N GLY A 360 2.20 2.62 -0.94
CA GLY A 360 1.59 3.70 -1.71
C GLY A 360 0.33 4.25 -1.04
N LEU A 361 -0.53 3.37 -0.53
CA LEU A 361 -1.72 3.77 0.23
C LEU A 361 -1.36 4.47 1.55
N GLN A 362 -0.32 3.99 2.25
CA GLN A 362 0.20 4.64 3.45
C GLN A 362 0.72 6.04 3.15
N VAL A 363 1.41 6.26 2.01
CA VAL A 363 1.80 7.60 1.56
C VAL A 363 0.57 8.47 1.29
N LEU A 364 -0.40 7.96 0.52
CA LEU A 364 -1.62 8.69 0.15
C LEU A 364 -2.40 9.17 1.38
N THR A 365 -2.34 8.41 2.47
CA THR A 365 -3.04 8.67 3.74
C THR A 365 -2.17 9.30 4.82
N GLY A 366 -0.99 9.80 4.44
CA GLY A 366 -0.11 10.60 5.30
C GLY A 366 0.77 9.82 6.28
N GLN A 367 0.80 8.48 6.20
CA GLN A 367 1.60 7.59 7.06
C GLN A 367 2.98 7.27 6.47
N LEU A 368 3.77 8.30 6.18
CA LEU A 368 5.03 8.18 5.43
C LEU A 368 6.06 7.27 6.12
N THR A 369 6.19 7.35 7.45
CA THR A 369 7.14 6.54 8.21
C THR A 369 6.82 5.05 8.11
N ASP A 370 5.54 4.69 8.15
CA ASP A 370 5.12 3.30 8.00
C ASP A 370 5.28 2.84 6.55
N ALA A 371 4.97 3.71 5.57
CA ALA A 371 5.20 3.44 4.15
C ALA A 371 6.66 3.07 3.84
N ILE A 372 7.61 3.83 4.39
CA ILE A 372 9.04 3.57 4.22
C ILE A 372 9.43 2.21 4.83
N LYS A 373 8.94 1.90 6.03
CA LYS A 373 9.21 0.62 6.73
C LYS A 373 8.58 -0.59 6.04
N THR A 374 7.43 -0.44 5.38
CA THR A 374 6.82 -1.53 4.62
C THR A 374 7.51 -1.70 3.26
N HIS A 375 7.79 -0.60 2.56
CA HIS A 375 8.42 -0.63 1.24
C HIS A 375 9.82 -1.25 1.26
N ILE A 376 10.62 -1.00 2.30
CA ILE A 376 11.97 -1.57 2.38
C ILE A 376 11.95 -3.10 2.37
N VAL A 377 10.92 -3.75 2.91
CA VAL A 377 10.81 -5.22 2.89
C VAL A 377 10.66 -5.71 1.45
N TYR A 378 9.78 -5.09 0.66
CA TYR A 378 9.60 -5.40 -0.75
C TYR A 378 10.82 -5.05 -1.59
N LEU A 379 11.53 -3.96 -1.27
CA LEU A 379 12.82 -3.67 -1.89
C LEU A 379 13.81 -4.81 -1.62
N LYS A 380 13.89 -5.36 -0.41
CA LYS A 380 14.78 -6.49 -0.13
C LYS A 380 14.35 -7.75 -0.87
N ILE A 381 13.06 -8.04 -0.98
CA ILE A 381 12.59 -9.17 -1.80
C ILE A 381 13.02 -8.96 -3.26
N TRP A 382 12.75 -7.78 -3.83
CA TRP A 382 13.18 -7.43 -5.18
C TRP A 382 14.69 -7.58 -5.35
N ASP A 383 15.47 -7.13 -4.37
CA ASP A 383 16.93 -7.14 -4.43
C ASP A 383 17.51 -8.55 -4.57
N TYR A 384 16.90 -9.52 -3.88
CA TYR A 384 17.35 -10.90 -3.84
C TYR A 384 16.76 -11.77 -4.97
N PHE A 385 15.56 -11.48 -5.46
CA PHE A 385 14.85 -12.33 -6.42
C PHE A 385 14.73 -11.73 -7.84
N ASP A 386 15.07 -10.45 -8.04
CA ASP A 386 14.81 -9.65 -9.26
C ASP A 386 13.33 -9.66 -9.71
N SER A 387 12.47 -10.02 -8.77
CA SER A 387 11.02 -10.23 -8.89
C SER A 387 10.46 -10.33 -7.47
N ILE A 388 9.15 -10.35 -7.32
CA ILE A 388 8.51 -10.62 -6.03
C ILE A 388 7.70 -11.90 -6.21
N PRO A 389 8.10 -13.03 -5.59
CA PRO A 389 7.29 -14.24 -5.62
C PRO A 389 5.86 -13.91 -5.17
N GLU A 390 4.85 -14.50 -5.81
CA GLU A 390 3.46 -14.22 -5.47
C GLU A 390 3.16 -14.45 -3.98
N ARG A 391 3.85 -15.41 -3.34
CA ARG A 391 3.90 -15.55 -1.88
C ARG A 391 5.32 -15.84 -1.41
N TRP A 392 5.86 -14.93 -0.62
CA TRP A 392 7.19 -15.03 -0.02
C TRP A 392 7.09 -15.29 1.48
N ILE A 393 7.78 -16.33 1.95
CA ILE A 393 7.78 -16.77 3.35
C ILE A 393 8.76 -15.91 4.14
N TYR A 394 8.24 -15.08 5.05
CA TYR A 394 9.05 -14.18 5.88
C TYR A 394 9.61 -14.87 7.14
N SER A 395 9.05 -16.01 7.55
CA SER A 395 9.51 -16.73 8.74
C SER A 395 9.40 -18.26 8.64
N HIS A 396 10.40 -18.98 9.15
CA HIS A 396 10.51 -20.44 9.07
C HIS A 396 10.21 -21.15 10.39
N HIS A 397 9.12 -20.77 11.08
CA HIS A 397 8.82 -21.19 12.45
C HIS A 397 8.67 -22.71 12.68
N ASN A 398 8.43 -23.50 11.62
CA ASN A 398 8.14 -24.94 11.72
C ASN A 398 9.36 -25.87 11.60
N ASN A 399 10.58 -25.38 11.38
CA ASN A 399 11.74 -26.27 11.20
C ASN A 399 12.52 -26.51 12.51
N LYS A 400 12.20 -27.62 13.20
CA LYS A 400 12.87 -28.11 14.42
C LYS A 400 14.36 -28.45 14.26
N SER A 401 14.92 -28.37 13.05
CA SER A 401 16.35 -28.60 12.82
C SER A 401 17.12 -27.29 12.90
N LYS A 402 17.78 -27.05 14.05
CA LYS A 402 18.74 -25.94 14.25
C LYS A 402 19.96 -25.99 13.30
N LYS A 403 20.00 -26.89 12.32
CA LYS A 403 21.09 -27.10 11.36
C LYS A 403 20.67 -26.96 9.88
N LYS A 404 19.42 -26.61 9.56
CA LYS A 404 19.00 -26.43 8.16
C LYS A 404 19.65 -25.17 7.58
N VAL A 405 20.37 -25.32 6.47
CA VAL A 405 20.80 -24.19 5.62
C VAL A 405 19.65 -23.89 4.67
N PHE A 406 18.99 -22.76 4.85
CA PHE A 406 17.86 -22.35 4.02
C PHE A 406 18.33 -21.92 2.63
N LYS A 407 17.59 -22.38 1.61
CA LYS A 407 17.75 -21.98 0.20
C LYS A 407 16.67 -20.99 -0.22
N ALA A 408 16.81 -20.43 -1.43
CA ALA A 408 15.81 -19.53 -2.01
C ALA A 408 14.46 -20.22 -2.17
N GLU A 409 14.46 -21.45 -2.67
CA GLU A 409 13.25 -22.25 -2.88
C GLU A 409 12.48 -22.53 -1.59
N ASP A 410 13.16 -22.60 -0.44
CA ASP A 410 12.51 -22.81 0.86
C ASP A 410 11.61 -21.63 1.26
N SER A 411 11.78 -20.46 0.62
CA SER A 411 11.15 -19.19 0.99
C SER A 411 10.07 -18.74 0.01
N ILE A 412 9.68 -19.62 -0.92
CA ILE A 412 8.70 -19.35 -1.97
C ILE A 412 7.54 -20.33 -1.80
N GLU A 413 6.39 -19.82 -1.38
CA GLU A 413 5.15 -20.62 -1.25
C GLU A 413 4.35 -20.64 -2.56
N LEU A 414 4.37 -19.52 -3.29
CA LEU A 414 3.73 -19.39 -4.59
C LEU A 414 4.69 -18.66 -5.55
N GLU A 415 5.05 -19.35 -6.62
CA GLU A 415 6.29 -19.11 -7.35
C GLU A 415 6.22 -18.10 -8.48
N TRP A 416 5.04 -17.77 -8.99
CA TRP A 416 4.94 -16.93 -10.18
C TRP A 416 5.10 -15.44 -9.86
N TYR A 417 5.48 -14.67 -10.87
CA TYR A 417 5.54 -13.20 -10.86
C TYR A 417 5.10 -12.69 -12.25
N PRO A 418 3.83 -12.29 -12.42
CA PRO A 418 3.27 -11.89 -13.71
C PRO A 418 3.55 -10.41 -14.06
N LEU A 419 4.65 -9.84 -13.54
CA LEU A 419 5.02 -8.42 -13.72
C LEU A 419 4.10 -7.42 -12.99
N ARG A 420 3.64 -7.85 -11.81
CA ARG A 420 2.85 -7.11 -10.80
C ARG A 420 3.29 -5.64 -10.60
N PRO A 421 2.37 -4.66 -10.62
CA PRO A 421 2.69 -3.22 -10.56
C PRO A 421 2.91 -2.66 -9.15
N GLU A 422 2.47 -3.34 -8.11
CA GLU A 422 2.21 -2.77 -6.78
C GLU A 422 3.51 -2.24 -6.12
N PHE A 423 4.65 -2.85 -6.40
CA PHE A 423 5.95 -2.37 -5.92
C PHE A 423 6.39 -1.06 -6.60
N ILE A 424 6.20 -0.91 -7.91
CA ILE A 424 6.56 0.31 -8.61
C ILE A 424 5.55 1.44 -8.36
N GLU A 425 4.27 1.10 -8.14
CA GLU A 425 3.26 2.05 -7.63
C GLU A 425 3.73 2.69 -6.33
N SER A 426 4.03 1.87 -5.31
CA SER A 426 4.49 2.36 -4.01
C SER A 426 5.78 3.17 -4.12
N THR A 427 6.70 2.76 -4.99
CA THR A 427 7.94 3.49 -5.28
C THR A 427 7.64 4.87 -5.88
N TYR A 428 6.67 4.96 -6.80
CA TYR A 428 6.19 6.22 -7.36
C TYR A 428 5.63 7.12 -6.26
N TYR A 429 4.67 6.67 -5.45
CA TYR A 429 4.08 7.50 -4.38
C TYR A 429 5.14 7.99 -3.39
N LEU A 430 6.03 7.12 -2.94
CA LEU A 430 7.13 7.49 -2.04
C LEU A 430 8.04 8.55 -2.65
N PHE A 431 8.41 8.41 -3.93
CA PHE A 431 9.18 9.44 -4.62
C PHE A 431 8.42 10.77 -4.70
N ARG A 432 7.12 10.75 -5.04
CA ARG A 432 6.31 11.98 -5.15
C ARG A 432 6.24 12.72 -3.81
N ALA A 433 6.12 11.98 -2.70
CA ALA A 433 6.05 12.55 -1.36
C ALA A 433 7.40 13.08 -0.84
N THR A 434 8.49 12.33 -1.06
CA THR A 434 9.80 12.61 -0.43
C THR A 434 10.79 13.33 -1.34
N ARG A 435 10.65 13.16 -2.65
CA ARG A 435 11.66 13.50 -3.67
C ARG A 435 13.03 12.84 -3.43
N ASP A 436 13.06 11.73 -2.70
CA ASP A 436 14.30 11.01 -2.40
C ASP A 436 14.83 10.28 -3.65
N PRO A 437 16.08 10.53 -4.10
CA PRO A 437 16.65 9.87 -5.27
C PRO A 437 16.79 8.36 -5.14
N MET A 438 16.72 7.78 -3.95
CA MET A 438 16.75 6.32 -3.77
C MET A 438 15.63 5.64 -4.58
N TYR A 439 14.43 6.21 -4.59
CA TYR A 439 13.30 5.65 -5.35
C TYR A 439 13.52 5.72 -6.86
N LEU A 440 14.30 6.70 -7.35
CA LEU A 440 14.69 6.77 -8.77
C LEU A 440 15.69 5.67 -9.14
N HIS A 441 16.62 5.31 -8.25
CA HIS A 441 17.50 4.16 -8.45
C HIS A 441 16.74 2.84 -8.45
N ILE A 442 15.73 2.70 -7.59
CA ILE A 442 14.82 1.54 -7.59
C ILE A 442 14.10 1.46 -8.94
N GLY A 443 13.53 2.58 -9.41
CA GLY A 443 12.93 2.66 -10.74
C GLY A 443 13.88 2.28 -11.87
N GLU A 444 15.12 2.79 -11.86
CA GLU A 444 16.13 2.46 -12.87
C GLU A 444 16.47 0.97 -12.88
N ARG A 445 16.54 0.31 -11.71
CA ARG A 445 16.71 -1.14 -11.61
C ARG A 445 15.53 -1.90 -12.23
N VAL A 446 14.30 -1.51 -11.91
CA VAL A 446 13.09 -2.11 -12.49
C VAL A 446 13.09 -1.96 -14.01
N PHE A 447 13.39 -0.75 -14.50
CA PHE A 447 13.53 -0.45 -15.92
C PHE A 447 14.56 -1.35 -16.64
N ASN A 448 15.74 -1.52 -16.06
CA ASN A 448 16.79 -2.38 -16.65
C ASN A 448 16.36 -3.86 -16.69
N LEU A 449 15.70 -4.37 -15.66
CA LEU A 449 15.16 -5.74 -15.67
C LEU A 449 14.06 -5.93 -16.72
N PHE A 450 13.23 -4.92 -16.97
CA PHE A 450 12.27 -4.96 -18.09
C PHE A 450 12.99 -5.07 -19.44
N LYS A 451 14.08 -4.32 -19.65
CA LYS A 451 14.87 -4.38 -20.89
C LYS A 451 15.56 -5.73 -21.08
N ASP A 452 16.18 -6.25 -20.03
CA ASP A 452 17.15 -7.34 -20.16
C ASP A 452 16.53 -8.71 -19.89
N ARG A 453 15.53 -8.80 -19.01
CA ARG A 453 14.98 -10.08 -18.51
C ARG A 453 13.54 -10.32 -18.93
N PHE A 454 12.68 -9.32 -18.79
CA PHE A 454 11.24 -9.52 -19.04
C PHE A 454 10.85 -9.33 -20.50
N LYS A 455 11.64 -8.58 -21.29
CA LYS A 455 11.35 -8.37 -22.71
C LYS A 455 11.29 -9.69 -23.48
N ALA A 456 10.23 -9.87 -24.25
CA ALA A 456 9.95 -11.05 -25.07
C ALA A 456 9.74 -10.64 -26.53
N PRO A 457 9.74 -11.59 -27.50
CA PRO A 457 9.53 -11.27 -28.91
C PRO A 457 8.26 -10.46 -29.17
N CYS A 458 7.15 -10.81 -28.50
CA CYS A 458 5.82 -10.25 -28.75
C CYS A 458 5.20 -9.64 -27.49
N GLY A 459 6.00 -8.93 -26.70
CA GLY A 459 5.57 -8.21 -25.50
C GLY A 459 6.55 -8.39 -24.34
N PHE A 460 6.01 -8.53 -23.13
CA PHE A 460 6.77 -8.84 -21.92
C PHE A 460 6.27 -10.13 -21.31
N SER A 461 7.20 -10.89 -20.74
CA SER A 461 6.97 -12.18 -20.12
C SER A 461 7.48 -12.12 -18.69
N GLY A 462 6.59 -12.37 -17.74
CA GLY A 462 6.92 -12.55 -16.33
C GLY A 462 7.68 -13.85 -16.06
N VAL A 463 7.75 -14.20 -14.79
CA VAL A 463 8.38 -15.45 -14.34
C VAL A 463 7.27 -16.40 -13.91
N GLN A 464 7.16 -17.56 -14.56
CA GLN A 464 6.21 -18.60 -14.18
C GLN A 464 6.64 -19.30 -12.89
N ASP A 465 7.96 -19.45 -12.68
CA ASP A 465 8.52 -20.02 -11.46
C ASP A 465 9.82 -19.30 -11.08
N VAL A 466 9.75 -18.49 -10.02
CA VAL A 466 10.86 -17.70 -9.47
C VAL A 466 11.97 -18.57 -8.87
N ARG A 467 11.77 -19.89 -8.70
CA ARG A 467 12.81 -20.85 -8.29
C ARG A 467 13.67 -21.27 -9.47
N THR A 468 13.08 -21.41 -10.66
CA THR A 468 13.75 -21.98 -11.85
C THR A 468 14.10 -20.94 -12.91
N GLY A 469 13.39 -19.80 -12.92
CA GLY A 469 13.48 -18.79 -13.97
C GLY A 469 12.64 -19.11 -15.21
N GLU A 470 11.74 -20.10 -15.12
CA GLU A 470 10.78 -20.40 -16.19
C GLU A 470 9.97 -19.15 -16.52
N ARG A 471 9.81 -18.86 -17.80
CA ARG A 471 9.15 -17.65 -18.29
C ARG A 471 7.66 -17.88 -18.51
N GLN A 472 6.83 -16.92 -18.12
CA GLN A 472 5.39 -17.00 -18.30
C GLN A 472 4.98 -16.57 -19.72
N ASN A 473 4.13 -17.36 -20.39
CA ASN A 473 3.63 -17.03 -21.73
C ASN A 473 2.26 -16.32 -21.71
N ARG A 474 2.14 -15.27 -20.90
CA ARG A 474 0.99 -14.36 -20.84
C ARG A 474 1.49 -12.95 -20.52
N MET A 475 0.96 -11.95 -21.20
CA MET A 475 1.15 -10.54 -20.85
C MET A 475 -0.19 -9.96 -20.43
N GLU A 476 -0.35 -9.77 -19.13
CA GLU A 476 -1.55 -9.18 -18.53
C GLU A 476 -1.69 -7.70 -18.97
N THR A 477 -2.92 -7.18 -18.96
CA THR A 477 -3.21 -5.81 -19.42
C THR A 477 -2.53 -4.74 -18.55
N PHE A 478 -2.46 -4.98 -17.23
CA PHE A 478 -1.84 -4.10 -16.23
C PHE A 478 -0.33 -3.91 -16.41
N VAL A 479 0.37 -4.78 -17.16
CA VAL A 479 1.81 -4.60 -17.40
C VAL A 479 2.06 -3.24 -18.08
N MET A 480 1.19 -2.86 -19.00
CA MET A 480 1.21 -1.55 -19.64
C MET A 480 0.39 -0.52 -18.87
N GLY A 481 -0.80 -0.92 -18.40
CA GLY A 481 -1.76 -0.05 -17.73
C GLY A 481 -1.25 0.50 -16.40
N GLU A 482 -0.36 -0.21 -15.74
CA GLU A 482 0.09 0.10 -14.39
C GLU A 482 1.61 0.09 -14.29
N THR A 483 2.28 -1.05 -14.52
CA THR A 483 3.72 -1.19 -14.22
C THR A 483 4.57 -0.20 -15.03
N LEU A 484 4.37 -0.15 -16.35
CA LEU A 484 5.07 0.81 -17.20
C LEU A 484 4.56 2.25 -17.05
N LYS A 485 3.27 2.45 -16.69
CA LYS A 485 2.68 3.76 -16.41
C LYS A 485 3.34 4.39 -15.18
N TYR A 486 3.39 3.70 -14.04
CA TYR A 486 4.03 4.18 -12.82
C TYR A 486 5.53 4.38 -12.99
N LEU A 487 6.22 3.49 -13.72
CA LEU A 487 7.64 3.65 -14.02
C LEU A 487 7.91 4.91 -14.87
N TYR A 488 7.08 5.18 -15.89
CA TYR A 488 7.16 6.39 -16.71
C TYR A 488 6.93 7.66 -15.87
N LEU A 489 5.93 7.64 -14.99
CA LEU A 489 5.59 8.76 -14.11
C LEU A 489 6.61 8.99 -12.98
N LEU A 490 7.29 7.94 -12.52
CA LEU A 490 8.37 8.03 -11.53
C LEU A 490 9.55 8.86 -12.05
N PHE A 491 9.94 8.66 -13.31
CA PHE A 491 11.01 9.44 -13.94
C PHE A 491 10.59 10.86 -14.35
N ASP A 492 9.30 11.20 -14.24
CA ASP A 492 8.79 12.54 -14.51
C ASP A 492 8.96 13.50 -13.33
N VAL A 493 10.22 13.72 -12.94
CA VAL A 493 10.60 14.56 -11.80
C VAL A 493 10.17 16.02 -11.98
N PHE A 494 10.29 16.52 -13.21
CA PHE A 494 10.03 17.92 -13.58
C PHE A 494 8.57 18.19 -13.99
N ASN A 495 7.67 17.23 -13.77
CA ASN A 495 6.23 17.37 -14.07
C ASN A 495 5.96 17.72 -15.55
N GLU A 496 6.71 17.11 -16.48
CA GLU A 496 6.55 17.36 -17.91
C GLU A 496 5.56 16.38 -18.56
N ALA A 497 5.31 15.22 -17.96
CA ALA A 497 4.33 14.24 -18.43
C ALA A 497 2.91 14.79 -18.36
N PHE A 498 2.03 14.34 -19.26
CA PHE A 498 0.65 14.82 -19.38
C PHE A 498 -0.06 14.97 -18.02
N LEU A 499 -0.05 13.92 -17.19
CA LEU A 499 -0.74 13.92 -15.90
C LEU A 499 -0.17 14.89 -14.86
N HIS A 500 1.12 15.16 -14.89
CA HIS A 500 1.75 16.03 -13.89
C HIS A 500 1.81 17.49 -14.31
N LYS A 501 1.47 17.82 -15.56
CA LYS A 501 1.45 19.20 -16.05
C LYS A 501 0.58 20.07 -15.13
N PRO A 502 1.15 21.12 -14.50
CA PRO A 502 0.42 21.95 -13.56
C PRO A 502 -0.84 22.60 -14.15
N GLU A 503 -0.85 22.85 -15.46
CA GLU A 503 -1.97 23.49 -16.14
C GLU A 503 -3.17 22.55 -16.37
N LEU A 504 -2.96 21.23 -16.29
CA LEU A 504 -3.98 20.22 -16.64
C LEU A 504 -4.67 19.62 -15.40
N MET A 505 -3.87 19.14 -14.44
CA MET A 505 -4.38 18.34 -13.33
C MET A 505 -4.27 19.01 -11.95
N HIS A 506 -3.53 20.11 -11.80
CA HIS A 506 -3.24 20.72 -10.49
C HIS A 506 -4.48 21.18 -9.72
N GLY A 507 -5.54 21.59 -10.42
CA GLY A 507 -6.82 21.97 -9.81
C GLY A 507 -7.82 20.82 -9.64
N LYS A 508 -7.44 19.60 -10.03
CA LYS A 508 -8.30 18.41 -9.96
C LYS A 508 -7.86 17.59 -8.75
N ASN A 509 -8.76 17.35 -7.81
CA ASN A 509 -8.48 16.44 -6.71
C ASN A 509 -8.63 15.00 -7.24
N TRP A 510 -7.56 14.49 -7.85
CA TRP A 510 -7.58 13.22 -8.58
C TRP A 510 -6.84 12.13 -7.79
N VAL A 511 -7.26 10.89 -7.99
CA VAL A 511 -6.63 9.68 -7.45
C VAL A 511 -6.51 8.66 -8.59
N PHE A 512 -5.52 7.78 -8.55
CA PHE A 512 -5.55 6.58 -9.39
C PHE A 512 -6.58 5.59 -8.83
N SER A 513 -7.30 4.84 -9.67
CA SER A 513 -8.01 3.61 -9.26
C SER A 513 -7.02 2.53 -8.81
N THR A 514 -7.50 1.34 -8.45
CA THR A 514 -6.64 0.17 -8.15
C THR A 514 -6.01 -0.43 -9.40
N GLU A 515 -6.44 0.00 -10.60
CA GLU A 515 -5.90 -0.39 -11.91
C GLU A 515 -5.19 0.82 -12.59
N ALA A 516 -4.62 1.71 -11.77
CA ALA A 516 -3.91 2.92 -12.19
C ALA A 516 -4.65 3.85 -13.17
N HIS A 517 -5.99 3.91 -13.13
CA HIS A 517 -6.76 4.87 -13.90
C HIS A 517 -6.92 6.20 -13.16
N PRO A 518 -6.45 7.35 -13.66
CA PRO A 518 -6.65 8.63 -12.99
C PRO A 518 -8.14 9.05 -13.04
N LEU A 519 -8.75 9.17 -11.87
CA LEU A 519 -10.15 9.54 -11.68
C LEU A 519 -10.26 10.81 -10.83
N TRP A 520 -11.20 11.69 -11.18
CA TRP A 520 -11.56 12.88 -10.40
C TRP A 520 -13.04 13.16 -10.53
N PHE A 521 -13.60 13.91 -9.57
CA PHE A 521 -14.98 14.35 -9.64
C PHE A 521 -15.12 15.81 -9.18
N HIS A 522 -15.96 16.57 -9.90
CA HIS A 522 -16.48 17.84 -9.41
C HIS A 522 -17.91 18.04 -9.92
N LYS A 523 -18.71 18.83 -9.20
CA LYS A 523 -20.14 19.04 -9.51
C LYS A 523 -20.41 19.55 -10.93
N GLY A 524 -19.46 20.29 -11.52
CA GLY A 524 -19.54 20.76 -12.91
C GLY A 524 -19.40 19.68 -14.00
N LEU A 525 -19.01 18.44 -13.66
CA LEU A 525 -18.89 17.33 -14.61
C LEU A 525 -20.21 16.63 -14.94
N VAL A 526 -21.26 16.90 -14.15
CA VAL A 526 -22.58 16.31 -14.39
C VAL A 526 -23.01 16.72 -15.80
N SER A 527 -23.06 15.74 -16.71
CA SER A 527 -23.19 16.06 -18.12
C SER A 527 -24.49 16.84 -18.36
N SER A 528 -24.44 17.95 -19.11
CA SER A 528 -25.64 18.61 -19.61
C SER A 528 -26.49 17.70 -20.52
N THR A 529 -25.94 16.55 -20.95
CA THR A 529 -26.65 15.46 -21.61
C THR A 529 -27.18 14.44 -20.58
N VAL A 530 -27.87 14.87 -19.52
CA VAL A 530 -28.66 13.93 -18.67
C VAL A 530 -29.86 13.36 -19.45
N ASN A 531 -30.33 14.08 -20.47
CA ASN A 531 -31.52 13.74 -21.26
C ASN A 531 -31.51 12.40 -22.06
N PRO A 532 -30.40 11.90 -22.64
CA PRO A 532 -30.35 10.58 -23.26
C PRO A 532 -30.44 9.44 -22.23
N PHE A 533 -29.74 9.54 -21.10
CA PHE A 533 -29.71 8.50 -20.07
C PHE A 533 -31.04 8.40 -19.29
N HIS A 534 -31.70 9.53 -19.02
CA HIS A 534 -33.03 9.52 -18.42
C HIS A 534 -34.10 8.79 -19.27
N LYS A 535 -33.94 8.74 -20.60
CA LYS A 535 -34.86 7.98 -21.48
C LYS A 535 -34.64 6.47 -21.41
N LEU A 536 -33.40 6.02 -21.14
CA LEU A 536 -33.04 4.61 -20.97
C LEU A 536 -33.36 4.08 -19.56
N SER A 537 -33.58 4.97 -18.59
CA SER A 537 -33.96 4.68 -17.20
C SER A 537 -35.36 4.02 -17.04
N VAL A 538 -36.15 3.90 -18.11
CA VAL A 538 -37.49 3.31 -18.05
C VAL A 538 -37.40 1.78 -18.02
N ASN A 539 -37.22 1.22 -16.81
CA ASN A 539 -37.85 -0.03 -16.35
C ASN A 539 -37.53 -0.42 -14.89
N GLY A 540 -36.81 0.41 -14.11
CA GLY A 540 -36.53 0.14 -12.69
C GLY A 540 -37.01 1.28 -11.79
N GLY A 541 -38.12 1.06 -11.06
CA GLY A 541 -38.80 2.07 -10.23
C GLY A 541 -38.09 2.46 -8.93
N LEU A 542 -36.86 2.99 -8.99
CA LEU A 542 -36.25 3.64 -7.83
C LEU A 542 -36.67 5.12 -7.78
N LYS A 543 -37.53 5.47 -6.83
CA LYS A 543 -38.00 6.85 -6.64
C LYS A 543 -36.94 7.66 -5.88
N THR A 544 -36.68 8.89 -6.33
CA THR A 544 -35.76 9.85 -5.70
C THR A 544 -36.03 10.14 -4.22
N ASN A 545 -37.23 9.86 -3.70
CA ASN A 545 -37.56 10.04 -2.28
C ASN A 545 -37.09 8.88 -1.38
N GLU A 546 -36.61 7.77 -1.92
CA GLU A 546 -35.91 6.70 -1.15
C GLU A 546 -34.43 7.02 -0.92
N PHE A 547 -33.87 8.01 -1.64
CA PHE A 547 -32.49 8.47 -1.47
C PHE A 547 -32.26 9.23 -0.16
N SER A 548 -33.30 9.87 0.37
CA SER A 548 -33.22 10.64 1.59
C SER A 548 -33.60 9.77 2.80
N SER A 549 -32.63 8.98 3.30
CA SER A 549 -32.51 8.43 4.67
C SER A 549 -32.21 6.93 4.84
N ALA A 550 -31.97 6.12 3.79
CA ALA A 550 -31.97 4.65 3.97
C ALA A 550 -30.97 3.85 3.11
N ILE A 551 -29.68 4.08 3.34
CA ILE A 551 -28.78 2.95 3.64
C ILE A 551 -28.43 3.17 5.09
N ALA A 552 -28.60 2.19 5.98
CA ALA A 552 -28.29 2.36 7.38
C ALA A 552 -26.78 2.61 7.56
N ARG A 553 -26.33 3.86 7.33
CA ARG A 553 -25.06 4.43 7.79
C ARG A 553 -25.10 4.64 9.31
N ASN A 554 -25.96 3.91 10.03
CA ASN A 554 -25.90 3.79 11.49
C ASN A 554 -24.69 2.94 11.85
N LEU A 555 -23.51 3.45 11.51
CA LEU A 555 -22.26 3.07 12.09
C LEU A 555 -22.28 3.64 13.50
N THR A 556 -22.89 2.91 14.42
CA THR A 556 -22.52 3.07 15.82
C THR A 556 -21.07 2.60 15.94
N GLU A 557 -20.12 3.51 15.73
CA GLU A 557 -18.78 3.34 16.25
C GLU A 557 -18.94 3.16 17.75
N ILE A 558 -18.70 1.94 18.22
CA ILE A 558 -18.62 1.67 19.64
C ILE A 558 -17.34 2.35 20.09
N ARG A 559 -17.49 3.52 20.71
CA ARG A 559 -16.36 4.26 21.26
C ARG A 559 -15.98 3.65 22.60
N PRO A 560 -14.68 3.52 22.90
CA PRO A 560 -14.25 3.07 24.20
C PRO A 560 -14.82 4.01 25.27
N LYS A 561 -15.21 3.43 26.40
CA LYS A 561 -15.71 4.21 27.54
C LYS A 561 -14.54 4.98 28.15
N LEU A 562 -14.50 6.29 27.89
CA LEU A 562 -13.49 7.16 28.47
C LEU A 562 -13.66 7.21 30.00
N THR A 563 -12.59 6.90 30.72
CA THR A 563 -12.54 6.88 32.18
C THR A 563 -11.69 8.04 32.66
N ASP A 564 -12.28 8.95 33.44
CA ASP A 564 -11.56 10.11 33.98
C ASP A 564 -10.38 9.67 34.86
N ILE A 565 -9.30 10.45 34.80
CA ILE A 565 -8.13 10.24 35.66
C ILE A 565 -8.50 10.77 37.05
N PRO A 566 -8.39 9.97 38.12
CA PRO A 566 -8.67 10.43 39.47
C PRO A 566 -7.79 11.63 39.84
N ASN A 567 -8.41 12.76 40.22
CA ASN A 567 -7.74 13.97 40.70
C ASN A 567 -7.92 14.13 42.21
N ASN A 568 -6.86 14.51 42.92
CA ASN A 568 -6.91 14.75 44.35
C ASN A 568 -7.66 16.07 44.65
N HIS A 569 -8.55 16.08 45.66
CA HIS A 569 -9.29 17.28 46.06
C HIS A 569 -8.44 18.30 46.87
N SER A 570 -7.15 18.04 47.09
CA SER A 570 -6.23 18.91 47.85
C SER A 570 -5.42 19.84 46.93
N THR A 571 -5.87 21.09 46.80
CA THR A 571 -5.14 22.32 46.44
C THR A 571 -4.21 22.42 45.21
N THR A 572 -3.77 21.34 44.56
CA THR A 572 -3.01 21.35 43.29
C THR A 572 -3.80 20.61 42.22
N LYS A 573 -4.48 21.37 41.34
CA LYS A 573 -5.14 20.83 40.16
C LYS A 573 -4.10 20.58 39.07
N TYR A 574 -3.68 19.33 38.90
CA TYR A 574 -2.97 18.93 37.69
C TYR A 574 -3.92 19.02 36.49
N HIS A 575 -3.54 19.75 35.45
CA HIS A 575 -4.25 19.76 34.18
C HIS A 575 -3.71 18.65 33.28
N ILE A 576 -4.22 17.42 33.45
CA ILE A 576 -3.88 16.28 32.60
C ILE A 576 -4.98 16.09 31.56
N GLU A 577 -4.61 16.17 30.29
CA GLU A 577 -5.50 15.94 29.15
C GLU A 577 -5.23 14.59 28.51
N LYS A 578 -6.29 13.92 28.05
CA LYS A 578 -6.20 12.64 27.34
C LYS A 578 -6.43 12.84 25.85
N ARG A 579 -5.66 12.10 25.05
CA ARG A 579 -5.73 12.18 23.59
C ARG A 579 -5.71 10.80 22.95
N ASN A 580 -6.40 10.63 21.82
CA ASN A 580 -6.28 9.42 21.01
C ASN A 580 -4.82 9.31 20.49
N PRO A 581 -4.09 8.22 20.81
CA PRO A 581 -2.70 8.04 20.41
C PRO A 581 -2.52 7.95 18.89
N PHE A 582 -3.54 7.49 18.16
CA PHE A 582 -3.56 7.49 16.70
C PHE A 582 -4.14 8.78 16.09
N GLY A 583 -4.80 9.63 16.89
CA GLY A 583 -5.51 10.81 16.39
C GLY A 583 -4.62 11.73 15.55
N ARG A 584 -3.41 12.05 16.03
CA ARG A 584 -2.45 12.93 15.31
C ARG A 584 -2.05 12.35 13.97
N ARG A 585 -1.96 11.02 13.88
CA ARG A 585 -1.53 10.32 12.68
C ARG A 585 -2.52 10.52 11.54
N PHE A 586 -3.81 10.57 11.84
CA PHE A 586 -4.86 10.75 10.84
C PHE A 586 -5.33 12.20 10.69
N GLU A 587 -4.97 13.10 11.61
CA GLU A 587 -5.27 14.53 11.56
C GLU A 587 -4.23 15.34 10.78
N MET A 588 -2.99 14.85 10.69
CA MET A 588 -1.89 15.57 10.05
C MET A 588 -1.07 14.63 9.17
N CYS A 589 -0.65 15.11 8.01
CA CYS A 589 0.37 14.42 7.22
C CYS A 589 1.74 14.58 7.90
N GLU A 590 2.50 13.48 7.99
CA GLU A 590 3.88 13.50 8.52
C GLU A 590 4.82 14.42 7.71
N PHE A 591 4.45 14.71 6.47
CA PHE A 591 5.17 15.61 5.58
C PHE A 591 4.21 16.50 4.78
N SER A 592 4.68 17.68 4.37
CA SER A 592 3.94 18.57 3.46
C SER A 592 4.41 18.30 2.02
N PRO A 593 3.58 17.71 1.14
CA PRO A 593 4.00 17.27 -0.21
C PRO A 593 4.47 18.39 -1.16
N PHE A 594 4.44 19.66 -0.72
CA PHE A 594 4.73 20.82 -1.56
C PHE A 594 5.57 21.92 -0.87
N THR A 595 6.24 21.62 0.25
CA THR A 595 7.29 22.52 0.77
C THR A 595 8.46 22.55 -0.21
N LYS A 596 8.45 23.61 -1.03
CA LYS A 596 9.32 24.14 -2.13
C LYS A 596 10.76 23.60 -2.38
N PRO A 597 11.31 23.82 -3.60
CA PRO A 597 12.03 22.79 -4.36
C PRO A 597 13.51 23.09 -4.74
N ALA A 598 14.19 22.05 -5.21
CA ALA A 598 15.01 21.95 -6.43
C ALA A 598 16.22 22.89 -6.68
N ASN A 599 16.88 23.43 -5.66
CA ASN A 599 18.26 23.95 -5.83
C ASN A 599 19.31 23.23 -4.97
N SER A 600 18.88 22.25 -4.17
CA SER A 600 19.80 21.31 -3.54
C SER A 600 19.98 20.14 -4.49
N PHE A 601 21.23 19.73 -4.64
CA PHE A 601 21.60 18.39 -5.05
C PHE A 601 20.67 17.33 -4.43
N LEU A 602 20.20 16.34 -5.20
CA LEU A 602 19.35 15.26 -4.68
C LEU A 602 20.15 14.47 -3.63
N HIS A 603 19.99 14.83 -2.36
CA HIS A 603 20.58 14.15 -1.23
C HIS A 603 19.53 13.16 -0.68
N SER A 604 19.89 11.88 -0.61
CA SER A 604 18.99 10.86 -0.05
C SER A 604 18.86 11.00 1.46
N SER A 605 17.65 10.86 1.98
CA SER A 605 17.39 10.75 3.42
C SER A 605 17.79 9.38 3.98
N PHE A 606 17.98 8.37 3.12
CA PHE A 606 18.40 7.03 3.53
C PHE A 606 19.74 7.05 4.27
N TYR A 607 20.62 8.03 3.99
CA TYR A 607 21.88 8.25 4.73
C TYR A 607 21.70 8.42 6.24
N ASN A 608 20.56 8.99 6.65
CA ASN A 608 20.23 9.20 8.05
C ASN A 608 19.46 8.02 8.66
N TRP A 609 19.17 6.99 7.87
CA TRP A 609 18.33 5.89 8.32
C TRP A 609 19.15 4.85 9.09
N LYS A 610 19.11 4.98 10.41
CA LYS A 610 19.86 4.16 11.38
C LYS A 610 19.71 2.64 11.21
N TYR A 611 18.59 2.19 10.64
CA TYR A 611 18.19 0.79 10.56
C TYR A 611 18.00 0.28 9.12
N LEU A 612 18.63 0.93 8.15
CA LEU A 612 18.44 0.60 6.74
C LEU A 612 18.66 -0.90 6.43
N PHE A 613 19.74 -1.48 6.96
CA PHE A 613 20.13 -2.87 6.73
C PHE A 613 19.47 -3.89 7.69
N ASN A 614 18.60 -3.45 8.61
CA ASN A 614 18.01 -4.37 9.58
C ASN A 614 17.08 -5.40 8.92
N ALA A 615 16.41 -5.04 7.82
CA ALA A 615 15.55 -5.97 7.09
C ALA A 615 16.33 -7.18 6.56
N ASP A 616 17.54 -6.95 6.03
CA ASP A 616 18.44 -8.02 5.56
C ASP A 616 18.79 -9.01 6.68
N PHE A 617 19.04 -8.49 7.89
CA PHE A 617 19.32 -9.33 9.05
C PHE A 617 18.07 -10.08 9.54
N ALA A 618 16.96 -9.34 9.73
CA ALA A 618 15.71 -9.86 10.27
C ALA A 618 15.16 -11.02 9.43
N PHE A 619 15.32 -10.93 8.11
CA PHE A 619 14.82 -11.92 7.15
C PHE A 619 15.94 -12.73 6.49
N SER A 620 17.13 -12.80 7.09
CA SER A 620 18.32 -13.44 6.50
C SER A 620 18.15 -14.92 6.13
N ASN A 621 17.21 -15.63 6.76
CA ASN A 621 16.87 -17.01 6.40
C ASN A 621 16.02 -17.09 5.12
N SER A 622 15.24 -16.06 4.81
CA SER A 622 14.31 -16.00 3.69
C SER A 622 14.82 -15.21 2.48
N LEU A 623 15.67 -14.21 2.72
CA LEU A 623 16.33 -13.44 1.69
C LEU A 623 17.53 -14.22 1.14
N LYS A 624 17.23 -15.12 0.21
CA LYS A 624 18.20 -15.98 -0.49
C LYS A 624 17.98 -15.85 -1.99
N LYS A 625 19.05 -15.54 -2.73
CA LYS A 625 18.98 -15.37 -4.17
C LYS A 625 18.93 -16.74 -4.89
N PRO A 626 17.99 -16.98 -5.81
CA PRO A 626 17.97 -18.20 -6.63
C PRO A 626 19.20 -18.35 -7.52
N GLU A 627 19.64 -19.59 -7.77
CA GLU A 627 20.89 -19.85 -8.50
C GLU A 627 20.85 -19.34 -9.96
N TYR A 628 19.72 -19.47 -10.66
CA TYR A 628 19.60 -19.01 -12.05
C TYR A 628 19.63 -17.48 -12.17
N ALA A 629 19.28 -16.77 -11.09
CA ALA A 629 19.31 -15.31 -11.07
C ALA A 629 20.76 -14.78 -11.07
N ASN A 630 21.77 -15.61 -10.77
CA ASN A 630 23.20 -15.30 -10.81
C ASN A 630 23.81 -15.38 -12.23
N LYS A 631 23.06 -15.00 -13.27
CA LYS A 631 23.48 -15.16 -14.69
C LYS A 631 23.32 -13.90 -15.55
N THR A 632 23.15 -12.72 -14.97
CA THR A 632 22.97 -11.46 -15.73
C THR A 632 24.04 -10.43 -15.40
N ASN A 633 24.27 -9.46 -16.29
CA ASN A 633 25.20 -8.35 -16.01
C ASN A 633 24.75 -7.43 -14.84
N LEU A 634 23.54 -7.66 -14.31
CA LEU A 634 22.97 -6.97 -13.15
C LEU A 634 23.23 -7.73 -11.82
N ASP A 635 24.02 -8.81 -11.87
CA ASP A 635 24.37 -9.64 -10.72
C ASP A 635 25.15 -8.87 -9.65
N GLY A 636 24.46 -8.57 -8.54
CA GLY A 636 25.03 -7.93 -7.36
C GLY A 636 24.55 -6.50 -7.11
N SER A 637 23.60 -5.99 -7.89
CA SER A 637 23.00 -4.67 -7.74
C SER A 637 22.03 -4.56 -6.55
N TYR A 638 22.37 -5.07 -5.37
CA TYR A 638 21.74 -4.56 -4.16
C TYR A 638 22.01 -3.06 -4.17
N ILE A 639 20.98 -2.25 -4.46
CA ILE A 639 21.18 -0.80 -4.66
C ILE A 639 21.96 -0.24 -3.47
N GLU A 640 21.73 -0.81 -2.29
CA GLU A 640 22.34 -0.42 -1.02
C GLU A 640 23.67 -1.12 -0.65
N LEU A 641 24.01 -2.26 -1.27
CA LEU A 641 25.27 -2.99 -1.00
C LEU A 641 26.31 -2.81 -2.10
N GLU A 642 26.01 -2.07 -3.16
CA GLU A 642 27.04 -1.67 -4.11
C GLU A 642 28.12 -0.86 -3.40
N LYS A 643 29.39 -1.14 -3.71
CA LYS A 643 30.52 -0.33 -3.22
C LYS A 643 30.32 1.14 -3.56
N SER A 644 29.73 1.43 -4.72
CA SER A 644 29.42 2.79 -5.18
C SER A 644 28.40 3.47 -4.26
N PHE A 645 27.34 2.75 -3.85
CA PHE A 645 26.34 3.22 -2.91
C PHE A 645 26.92 3.39 -1.53
N PHE A 646 27.62 2.39 -0.98
CA PHE A 646 28.22 2.48 0.35
C PHE A 646 29.24 3.61 0.45
N GLN A 647 30.07 3.79 -0.59
CA GLN A 647 30.97 4.94 -0.69
C GLN A 647 30.16 6.23 -0.64
N LYS A 648 29.12 6.39 -1.47
CA LYS A 648 28.24 7.58 -1.45
C LYS A 648 27.52 7.78 -0.11
N PHE A 649 27.08 6.70 0.53
CA PHE A 649 26.37 6.70 1.81
C PHE A 649 27.25 7.20 2.96
N THR A 650 28.52 6.81 2.93
CA THR A 650 29.52 7.17 3.95
C THR A 650 30.27 8.47 3.63
N LEU A 651 30.04 9.11 2.48
CA LEU A 651 30.69 10.37 2.10
C LEU A 651 30.31 11.53 3.03
N PHE A 652 29.07 11.54 3.56
CA PHE A 652 28.51 12.67 4.30
C PHE A 652 28.59 12.50 5.83
N ASP A 653 28.69 11.26 6.34
CA ASP A 653 28.82 10.97 7.78
C ASP A 653 29.78 9.78 8.00
N THR A 654 30.87 9.99 8.74
CA THR A 654 32.05 9.09 8.75
C THR A 654 32.23 8.22 9.98
N PRO A 655 31.50 8.38 11.10
CA PRO A 655 31.32 7.30 12.04
C PRO A 655 29.87 6.82 12.02
N LEU A 656 29.45 6.22 10.90
CA LEU A 656 28.21 5.45 10.86
C LEU A 656 28.37 4.22 11.77
N MET A 657 27.92 4.35 13.02
CA MET A 657 27.84 3.23 13.95
C MET A 657 26.46 2.58 13.81
N CYS A 658 26.43 1.34 13.33
CA CYS A 658 25.20 0.56 13.39
C CYS A 658 24.83 0.32 14.86
N PRO A 659 23.56 0.56 15.26
CA PRO A 659 23.10 0.10 16.57
C PRO A 659 23.33 -1.39 16.72
N ARG A 660 23.71 -1.83 17.92
CA ARG A 660 23.79 -3.27 18.18
C ARG A 660 22.37 -3.82 18.10
N ILE A 661 22.25 -4.96 17.44
CA ILE A 661 21.00 -5.70 17.43
C ILE A 661 20.70 -6.14 18.87
N HIS A 662 19.47 -5.92 19.31
CA HIS A 662 19.03 -6.37 20.62
C HIS A 662 19.16 -7.91 20.72
N THR A 663 19.46 -8.40 21.91
CA THR A 663 19.60 -9.84 22.20
C THR A 663 18.59 -10.33 23.24
N THR A 664 17.68 -9.42 23.63
CA THR A 664 16.46 -9.67 24.38
C THR A 664 15.44 -10.42 23.53
N LYS A 665 14.41 -10.97 24.18
CA LYS A 665 13.32 -11.69 23.51
C LYS A 665 12.07 -10.82 23.52
N PHE A 666 11.33 -10.90 22.43
CA PHE A 666 10.00 -10.31 22.32
C PHE A 666 8.97 -11.43 22.38
N PHE A 667 7.88 -11.16 23.07
CA PHE A 667 6.71 -12.03 23.03
C PHE A 667 5.46 -11.16 23.18
N GLU A 668 4.37 -11.67 22.62
CA GLU A 668 3.09 -10.99 22.62
C GLU A 668 2.10 -11.80 23.45
N ILE A 669 1.29 -11.10 24.23
CA ILE A 669 0.20 -11.72 25.00
C ILE A 669 -1.11 -10.99 24.74
N PHE A 670 -2.20 -11.72 24.93
CA PHE A 670 -3.53 -11.15 25.09
C PHE A 670 -3.89 -11.16 26.57
N TRP A 671 -3.97 -9.99 27.17
CA TRP A 671 -4.43 -9.81 28.54
C TRP A 671 -5.94 -9.66 28.53
N GLY A 672 -6.66 -10.70 28.97
CA GLY A 672 -8.11 -10.76 28.95
C GLY A 672 -8.71 -11.29 27.64
N ASP A 673 -10.00 -11.06 27.43
CA ASP A 673 -10.71 -11.46 26.21
C ASP A 673 -10.45 -10.43 25.10
N ILE A 674 -9.82 -10.87 24.02
CA ILE A 674 -9.49 -10.03 22.86
C ILE A 674 -10.72 -9.38 22.23
N LYS A 675 -11.92 -9.96 22.39
CA LYS A 675 -13.17 -9.40 21.85
C LYS A 675 -13.54 -8.06 22.49
N GLU A 676 -13.02 -7.78 23.68
CA GLU A 676 -13.20 -6.50 24.36
C GLU A 676 -12.26 -5.40 23.84
N CYS A 677 -11.28 -5.71 22.99
CA CYS A 677 -10.26 -4.76 22.50
C CYS A 677 -10.87 -3.46 21.94
N ARG A 678 -12.03 -3.51 21.28
CA ARG A 678 -12.74 -2.34 20.74
C ARG A 678 -13.33 -1.38 21.80
N ASN A 679 -13.53 -1.85 23.03
CA ASN A 679 -14.22 -1.11 24.10
C ASN A 679 -13.25 -0.43 25.08
N ILE A 680 -11.94 -0.71 24.94
CA ILE A 680 -10.94 -0.36 25.94
C ILE A 680 -10.26 0.96 25.57
N GLU A 681 -10.10 1.82 26.58
CA GLU A 681 -9.39 3.08 26.43
C GLU A 681 -7.87 2.84 26.43
N VAL A 682 -7.20 3.35 25.40
CA VAL A 682 -5.77 3.59 25.38
C VAL A 682 -5.57 5.04 24.96
N SER A 683 -5.13 5.88 25.90
CA SER A 683 -5.01 7.33 25.70
C SER A 683 -3.57 7.79 25.92
N GLU A 684 -3.07 8.71 25.10
CA GLU A 684 -1.82 9.43 25.38
C GLU A 684 -2.11 10.60 26.33
N LEU A 685 -1.29 10.77 27.37
CA LEU A 685 -1.38 11.86 28.33
C LEU A 685 -0.64 13.10 27.81
N THR A 686 -1.29 14.27 27.91
CA THR A 686 -0.79 15.57 27.45
C THR A 686 -1.14 16.67 28.46
N GLY A 687 -0.60 17.88 28.28
CA GLY A 687 -0.91 19.03 29.15
C GLY A 687 -0.19 19.05 30.51
N VAL A 688 0.65 18.05 30.79
CA VAL A 688 1.43 17.96 32.03
C VAL A 688 2.42 19.13 32.11
N ASN A 689 2.29 19.98 33.14
CA ASN A 689 3.08 21.19 33.30
C ASN A 689 4.52 20.83 33.76
N LEU A 690 5.50 20.97 32.85
CA LEU A 690 6.93 20.62 33.09
C LEU A 690 7.60 21.40 34.25
N ASN A 691 6.96 22.47 34.73
CA ASN A 691 7.49 23.32 35.80
C ASN A 691 7.05 22.87 37.20
N GLU A 692 6.12 21.93 37.32
CA GLU A 692 5.74 21.33 38.60
C GLU A 692 6.57 20.07 38.83
N LYS A 693 7.55 20.14 39.73
CA LYS A 693 8.46 19.03 40.07
C LYS A 693 7.76 17.79 40.65
N ASP A 694 6.44 17.84 40.86
CA ASP A 694 5.65 16.86 41.61
C ASP A 694 4.52 16.18 40.79
N SER A 695 4.46 16.36 39.46
CA SER A 695 3.43 15.67 38.66
C SER A 695 3.71 14.16 38.56
N PRO A 696 2.71 13.29 38.83
CA PRO A 696 2.92 11.84 38.83
C PRO A 696 3.08 11.25 37.42
N ALA A 697 2.58 11.92 36.37
CA ALA A 697 2.68 11.49 34.97
C ALA A 697 3.51 12.48 34.15
N SER A 698 4.02 12.01 33.01
CA SER A 698 4.69 12.85 32.01
C SER A 698 3.89 12.92 30.71
N SER A 699 4.07 14.01 29.95
CA SER A 699 3.51 14.08 28.60
C SER A 699 4.09 12.95 27.73
N GLY A 700 3.23 12.18 27.08
CA GLY A 700 3.60 10.99 26.30
C GLY A 700 3.48 9.67 27.05
N ASP A 701 3.17 9.68 28.34
CA ASP A 701 2.71 8.50 29.07
C ASP A 701 1.38 7.99 28.50
N LEU A 702 1.10 6.70 28.70
CA LEU A 702 -0.15 6.08 28.28
C LEU A 702 -1.08 5.85 29.47
N TRP A 703 -2.37 6.09 29.26
CA TRP A 703 -3.45 5.79 30.19
C TRP A 703 -4.26 4.61 29.69
N VAL A 704 -4.24 3.53 30.46
CA VAL A 704 -4.93 2.27 30.18
C VAL A 704 -5.68 1.85 31.45
N PRO A 705 -6.90 2.38 31.67
CA PRO A 705 -7.57 2.29 32.97
C PRO A 705 -7.94 0.87 33.37
N VAL A 706 -8.07 -0.06 32.42
CA VAL A 706 -8.43 -1.46 32.67
C VAL A 706 -7.49 -2.39 31.92
N LEU A 707 -6.88 -3.35 32.62
CA LEU A 707 -6.03 -4.39 32.03
C LEU A 707 -6.88 -5.59 31.54
N GLN A 708 -7.77 -5.35 30.59
CA GLN A 708 -8.62 -6.37 29.95
C GLN A 708 -8.73 -6.06 28.46
N GLY A 709 -8.74 -7.08 27.61
CA GLY A 709 -8.84 -6.89 26.15
C GLY A 709 -7.63 -6.17 25.56
N LEU A 710 -6.44 -6.36 26.15
CA LEU A 710 -5.20 -5.71 25.70
C LEU A 710 -4.30 -6.71 24.97
N ARG A 711 -3.88 -6.34 23.77
CA ARG A 711 -2.78 -6.99 23.06
C ARG A 711 -1.49 -6.26 23.41
N ILE A 712 -0.59 -6.93 24.10
CA ILE A 712 0.63 -6.33 24.66
C ILE A 712 1.85 -7.04 24.12
N VAL A 713 2.80 -6.26 23.59
CA VAL A 713 4.13 -6.76 23.21
C VAL A 713 5.10 -6.44 24.33
N PHE A 714 5.72 -7.48 24.88
CA PHE A 714 6.74 -7.38 25.91
C PHE A 714 8.13 -7.62 25.33
N GLU A 715 9.11 -6.87 25.84
CA GLU A 715 10.52 -7.19 25.77
C GLU A 715 10.98 -7.77 27.12
N GLU A 716 11.59 -8.96 27.10
CA GLU A 716 12.18 -9.59 28.28
C GLU A 716 13.59 -9.07 28.54
N LEU A 717 13.78 -8.40 29.68
CA LEU A 717 15.04 -7.80 30.10
C LEU A 717 15.79 -8.77 31.02
N SER A 718 16.91 -9.30 30.53
CA SER A 718 17.80 -10.20 31.27
C SER A 718 19.21 -9.64 31.37
N VAL A 719 19.87 -9.84 32.51
CA VAL A 719 21.24 -9.38 32.77
C VAL A 719 22.19 -9.79 31.64
N GLY A 720 23.01 -8.84 31.18
CA GLY A 720 24.03 -9.06 30.14
C GLY A 720 23.49 -9.08 28.71
N LYS A 721 22.16 -9.02 28.51
CA LYS A 721 21.55 -8.81 27.20
C LYS A 721 21.56 -7.32 26.83
N VAL A 722 21.56 -7.07 25.53
CA VAL A 722 21.36 -5.74 24.92
C VAL A 722 19.87 -5.60 24.61
N ASP A 723 19.23 -4.56 25.12
CA ASP A 723 17.81 -4.29 24.88
C ASP A 723 17.56 -3.53 23.56
N SER A 724 16.28 -3.30 23.24
CA SER A 724 15.79 -2.56 22.07
C SER A 724 16.18 -1.08 22.05
N THR A 725 16.76 -0.57 23.14
CA THR A 725 17.31 0.79 23.22
C THR A 725 18.83 0.81 23.03
N ASN A 726 19.42 -0.33 22.65
CA ASN A 726 20.86 -0.53 22.51
C ASN A 726 21.62 -0.37 23.85
N THR A 727 20.97 -0.74 24.96
CA THR A 727 21.54 -0.65 26.32
C THR A 727 21.82 -2.05 26.88
N VAL A 728 23.00 -2.25 27.46
CA VAL A 728 23.34 -3.49 28.18
C VAL A 728 22.66 -3.50 29.54
N ILE A 729 21.85 -4.52 29.80
CA ILE A 729 21.06 -4.66 31.03
C ILE A 729 21.98 -5.07 32.17
N LYS A 730 22.03 -4.25 33.23
CA LYS A 730 22.85 -4.47 34.42
C LYS A 730 22.04 -5.07 35.58
N PRO A 731 22.66 -5.85 36.49
CA PRO A 731 21.97 -6.40 37.66
C PRO A 731 21.36 -5.32 38.56
N GLU A 732 22.07 -4.20 38.75
CA GLU A 732 21.63 -3.11 39.64
C GLU A 732 20.36 -2.46 39.10
N TYR A 733 20.24 -2.37 37.76
CA TYR A 733 19.04 -1.84 37.12
C TYR A 733 17.82 -2.71 37.43
N LEU A 734 17.91 -4.03 37.25
CA LEU A 734 16.80 -4.95 37.54
C LEU A 734 16.41 -4.95 39.02
N GLN A 735 17.40 -4.89 39.93
CA GLN A 735 17.15 -4.79 41.38
C GLN A 735 16.42 -3.49 41.74
N SER A 736 16.74 -2.37 41.08
CA SER A 736 16.10 -1.08 41.34
C SER A 736 14.58 -1.06 41.07
N LEU A 737 14.10 -1.99 40.24
CA LEU A 737 12.68 -2.10 39.86
C LEU A 737 11.81 -2.72 40.96
N ILE A 738 12.39 -3.52 41.86
CA ILE A 738 11.68 -4.31 42.88
C ILE A 738 11.47 -3.49 44.18
N GLY A 739 12.39 -2.57 44.50
CA GLY A 739 12.36 -1.75 45.71
C GLY A 739 13.28 -2.26 46.84
N GLU A 740 13.66 -1.38 47.76
CA GLU A 740 14.44 -1.75 48.96
C GLU A 740 13.47 -2.15 50.07
N ASP A 741 13.34 -3.46 50.34
CA ASP A 741 12.93 -4.13 51.60
C ASP A 741 12.47 -5.56 51.24
N ASP A 742 13.31 -6.59 51.36
CA ASP A 742 13.61 -7.24 52.63
C ASP A 742 15.13 -7.37 52.88
N ALA A 743 15.69 -6.45 53.67
CA ALA A 743 17.03 -6.57 54.22
C ALA A 743 17.19 -7.78 55.18
N SER A 744 16.11 -8.53 55.45
CA SER A 744 16.08 -9.74 56.28
C SER A 744 16.43 -11.03 55.52
N ASN A 745 16.38 -11.05 54.18
CA ASN A 745 16.58 -12.25 53.34
C ASN A 745 17.79 -12.19 52.39
N LYS A 746 18.86 -11.48 52.78
CA LYS A 746 20.14 -11.39 52.03
C LYS A 746 20.91 -12.71 51.86
N LYS A 747 20.32 -13.88 52.19
CA LYS A 747 20.95 -15.20 52.08
C LYS A 747 20.18 -16.18 51.20
N GLN A 748 19.64 -15.77 50.05
CA GLN A 748 19.35 -16.67 48.91
C GLN A 748 18.74 -15.89 47.73
N GLN A 749 19.56 -15.32 46.85
CA GLN A 749 19.19 -15.13 45.44
C GLN A 749 20.42 -14.64 44.66
N SER A 750 21.19 -15.58 44.10
CA SER A 750 22.38 -15.28 43.30
C SER A 750 22.07 -15.02 41.81
N SER A 751 20.85 -14.61 41.47
CA SER A 751 20.49 -14.20 40.10
C SER A 751 19.31 -13.23 40.15
N ALA A 752 19.51 -11.99 39.69
CA ALA A 752 18.40 -11.04 39.50
C ALA A 752 17.39 -11.66 38.52
N LEU A 753 16.13 -11.75 38.92
CA LEU A 753 15.04 -12.22 38.06
C LEU A 753 14.90 -11.30 36.83
N PRO A 754 14.55 -11.82 35.64
CA PRO A 754 14.26 -11.00 34.49
C PRO A 754 13.11 -10.01 34.76
N ALA A 755 13.18 -8.84 34.14
CA ALA A 755 12.08 -7.87 34.11
C ALA A 755 11.41 -7.87 32.73
N LEU A 756 10.25 -7.22 32.64
CA LEU A 756 9.52 -7.03 31.40
C LEU A 756 9.41 -5.54 31.09
N ARG A 757 9.45 -5.19 29.81
CA ARG A 757 9.14 -3.83 29.32
C ARG A 757 8.01 -3.92 28.32
N ILE A 758 6.95 -3.15 28.53
CA ILE A 758 5.89 -2.99 27.53
C ILE A 758 6.46 -2.17 26.37
N LYS A 759 6.44 -2.75 25.18
CA LYS A 759 6.83 -2.08 23.93
C LYS A 759 5.63 -1.57 23.16
N ARG A 760 4.51 -2.29 23.18
CA ARG A 760 3.27 -1.88 22.53
C ARG A 760 2.05 -2.29 23.34
N VAL A 761 1.00 -1.48 23.31
CA VAL A 761 -0.34 -1.78 23.85
C VAL A 761 -1.38 -1.46 22.78
N ASN A 762 -2.16 -2.44 22.36
CA ASN A 762 -3.15 -2.31 21.27
C ASN A 762 -2.59 -1.55 20.05
N GLY A 763 -1.42 -1.99 19.58
CA GLY A 763 -0.74 -1.39 18.44
C GLY A 763 0.02 -0.09 18.71
N VAL A 764 -0.28 0.63 19.80
CA VAL A 764 0.36 1.88 20.21
C VAL A 764 1.76 1.59 20.75
N GLU A 765 2.77 2.24 20.19
CA GLU A 765 4.15 2.13 20.69
C GLU A 765 4.34 2.90 22.00
N VAL A 766 4.94 2.24 22.99
CA VAL A 766 5.34 2.89 24.25
C VAL A 766 6.72 3.50 24.06
N LYS A 767 6.78 4.84 24.06
CA LYS A 767 8.02 5.59 23.90
C LYS A 767 9.01 5.25 25.01
N VAL A 768 10.31 5.36 24.71
CA VAL A 768 11.37 5.12 25.69
C VAL A 768 11.21 6.11 26.86
N GLY A 769 11.14 5.57 28.08
CA GLY A 769 10.96 6.35 29.31
C GLY A 769 9.51 6.65 29.68
N SER A 770 8.54 6.37 28.80
CA SER A 770 7.11 6.55 29.11
C SER A 770 6.57 5.42 29.99
N VAL A 771 5.62 5.78 30.85
CA VAL A 771 4.91 4.86 31.75
C VAL A 771 3.52 4.59 31.21
N VAL A 772 3.07 3.33 31.35
CA VAL A 772 1.68 2.93 31.17
C VAL A 772 1.02 2.95 32.55
N TRP A 773 0.01 3.80 32.70
CA TRP A 773 -0.76 3.99 33.91
C TRP A 773 -2.06 3.19 33.86
N THR A 774 -2.39 2.51 34.95
CA THR A 774 -3.65 1.77 35.09
C THR A 774 -4.32 2.02 36.44
N MET A 775 -5.63 1.82 36.52
CA MET A 775 -6.35 1.94 37.79
C MET A 775 -5.97 0.80 38.74
N PRO A 776 -6.13 0.97 40.06
CA PRO A 776 -6.09 -0.15 40.99
C PRO A 776 -7.11 -1.23 40.59
N PHE A 777 -6.69 -2.50 40.61
CA PHE A 777 -7.54 -3.64 40.29
C PHE A 777 -7.39 -4.76 41.32
N GLU A 778 -8.45 -5.53 41.55
CA GLU A 778 -8.41 -6.69 42.44
C GLU A 778 -7.91 -7.94 41.71
N LEU A 779 -7.02 -8.67 42.37
CA LEU A 779 -6.50 -9.95 41.86
C LEU A 779 -7.50 -11.06 42.16
N GLY A 780 -8.06 -11.69 41.12
CA GLY A 780 -8.96 -12.83 41.24
C GLY A 780 -8.31 -13.99 42.00
N ALA A 781 -9.10 -14.82 42.70
CA ALA A 781 -8.59 -15.88 43.57
C ALA A 781 -7.71 -16.94 42.87
N GLY A 782 -7.82 -17.08 41.54
CA GLY A 782 -6.96 -17.94 40.70
C GLY A 782 -5.68 -17.27 40.17
N ASP A 783 -5.61 -15.93 40.17
CA ASP A 783 -4.51 -15.12 39.61
C ASP A 783 -3.51 -14.63 40.66
N LYS A 784 -3.76 -14.92 41.95
CA LYS A 784 -2.90 -14.47 43.08
C LYS A 784 -1.44 -14.92 42.99
N ASN A 785 -1.14 -15.95 42.19
CA ASN A 785 0.23 -16.41 41.95
C ASN A 785 0.83 -15.89 40.63
N ALA A 786 0.01 -15.28 39.75
CA ALA A 786 0.40 -14.88 38.40
C ALA A 786 0.55 -13.38 38.22
N VAL A 787 -0.19 -12.53 38.94
CA VAL A 787 -0.05 -11.06 38.86
C VAL A 787 0.14 -10.49 40.28
N GLY A 788 1.11 -9.61 40.46
CA GLY A 788 1.46 -9.01 41.76
C GLY A 788 1.82 -7.53 41.66
N LEU A 789 2.04 -6.89 42.81
CA LEU A 789 2.43 -5.48 42.92
C LEU A 789 3.70 -5.32 43.74
N THR A 790 4.59 -4.44 43.29
CA THR A 790 5.76 -4.03 44.06
C THR A 790 5.40 -2.90 45.04
N ASN A 791 6.26 -2.65 46.03
CA ASN A 791 6.10 -1.55 46.98
C ASN A 791 6.09 -0.15 46.29
N LYS A 792 6.55 -0.08 45.04
CA LYS A 792 6.53 1.13 44.20
C LYS A 792 5.31 1.20 43.27
N GLY A 793 4.28 0.37 43.49
CA GLY A 793 3.06 0.36 42.68
C GLY A 793 3.23 -0.20 41.26
N ARG A 794 4.33 -0.94 40.99
CA ARG A 794 4.54 -1.57 39.68
C ARG A 794 3.86 -2.93 39.61
N VAL A 795 3.29 -3.23 38.45
CA VAL A 795 2.69 -4.53 38.17
C VAL A 795 3.79 -5.55 37.84
N ALA A 796 3.66 -6.76 38.38
CA ALA A 796 4.52 -7.90 38.07
C ALA A 796 3.66 -9.06 37.53
N ILE A 797 4.18 -9.79 36.54
CA ILE A 797 3.56 -11.02 36.01
C ILE A 797 4.53 -12.18 36.25
N GLU A 798 4.06 -13.26 36.87
CA GLU A 798 4.84 -14.46 37.21
C GLU A 798 6.16 -14.12 37.92
N GLY A 799 6.11 -13.12 38.81
CA GLY A 799 7.27 -12.62 39.56
C GLY A 799 8.22 -11.71 38.77
N LYS A 800 7.99 -11.48 37.47
CA LYS A 800 8.74 -10.52 36.65
C LYS A 800 8.10 -9.14 36.73
N VAL A 801 8.80 -8.16 37.29
CA VAL A 801 8.33 -6.77 37.36
C VAL A 801 8.27 -6.17 35.96
N ILE A 802 7.17 -5.50 35.63
CA ILE A 802 7.04 -4.72 34.40
C ILE A 802 7.56 -3.31 34.70
N GLU A 803 8.65 -2.90 34.06
CA GLU A 803 9.37 -1.67 34.40
C GLU A 803 8.54 -0.39 34.20
N ASN A 804 7.64 -0.40 33.23
CA ASN A 804 6.89 0.74 32.74
C ASN A 804 5.37 0.54 32.84
N LEU A 805 4.89 -0.30 33.76
CA LEU A 805 3.47 -0.41 34.10
C LEU A 805 3.26 -0.09 35.59
N GLN A 806 2.55 0.99 35.87
CA GLN A 806 2.31 1.50 37.22
C GLN A 806 0.83 1.71 37.50
N ILE A 807 0.44 1.48 38.75
CA ILE A 807 -0.89 1.83 39.23
C ILE A 807 -0.95 3.33 39.52
N TRP A 808 -2.05 3.95 39.09
CA TRP A 808 -2.40 5.30 39.49
C TRP A 808 -2.83 5.34 40.96
N HIS A 809 -1.99 5.89 41.82
CA HIS A 809 -2.29 6.09 43.24
C HIS A 809 -2.39 7.59 43.55
N THR A 810 -3.55 8.02 44.01
CA THR A 810 -3.76 9.34 44.62
C THR A 810 -3.79 9.13 46.14
N ASP A 811 -2.64 9.01 46.80
CA ASP A 811 -2.44 8.92 48.27
C ASP A 811 -3.47 8.10 49.08
N ILE A 812 -3.06 6.94 49.61
CA ILE A 812 -3.77 6.28 50.73
C ILE A 812 -3.50 7.07 52.01
#